data_AF-A0AAQ5ZXN5-F1
#
_entry.id   AF-A0AAQ5ZXN5-F1
#
_cell.length_a   1.000
_cell.length_b   1.000
_cell.length_c   1.000
_cell.angle_alpha   90.00
_cell.angle_beta   90.00
_cell.angle_gamma   90.00
#
_symmetry.space_group_name_H-M   'P 1'
#
loop_
_entity.id
_entity.type
_entity.pdbx_description
1 polymer ?
#
loop_
_entity_poly.entity_id
_entity_poly.type
_entity_poly.pdbx_seq_one_letter_code
_entity_poly.pdbx_strand_id
1 'polypeptide(L)'
;MKAQLQVTVISAKLKENKKNWFGPSPYVEVAVDGQSKRTEKCNNTHSPKWKQALTVIVTPVSKLIFRVWSHQTLKADILLGIAVLEISKILKANDLKCDMYTSVCSDICQSKYPSANSFTVLNVVFSAFLFSLASSSSSSPSELSEGPASDGSSQASASGCSDQQEESGAGAATASSSQTASGPKPAASASTAPAATTPRITPVNNVKKYFFSDKIQQNPLYLFARWEQRVDQNGRVYYVDHIEKRTTWDRPESLPTGWERRVDPMGRVYYVDHITRTTTWQRPTQESVRNYEEWQHQRSQLQGAMQQFNQRFIYGLAATTNKEFDPLGPLPHGWEKRTDTNGRVYFVHHPTRTTQWEDPRTQGLLNDKPLPEGWEMRFTVDGIPYFVDHNRRTTTYIDPRTGKSSLIPKKCKSNSLSCLCLSYITDFILCLHSKIMSFHPQDLRRRLWLIFPGEEGLDYGGVAREWFFLLSHEVLNPMYCLFEYAGKDNYCLQINPASYINPDHLKYFKFIGRFIAMALFHGKFIDTGFSLPFYKRILNKPLALKDLESIDPEFYNSLIWIKDNNIEECGLEMFFSVDKEILGEVTTHELKPDGGNIQVTEENKEEYIRLVAEWRLSRGVEEQTQAFFEGFNEVLPQQYLQYFDAKELEVMLCGMQEIDLVDWQRHTIYRHYARSSKQILWFWQFVKEMDNEKRMRLLQFVTGTCRLPVGGFADLMGSNGPQKFCIEKVGKENWLPRSHTCFNRLDLPPYKSYEQLKEKLMFAIEETEGFGQE
;
A
#
# COMPACT_ATOMS: atom_id res chain seq x y z
N MET A 1 -44.68 -1.54 9.94
CA MET A 1 -43.49 -2.10 9.26
C MET A 1 -42.36 -2.19 10.29
N LYS A 2 -41.69 -3.34 10.42
CA LYS A 2 -40.54 -3.56 11.31
C LYS A 2 -39.35 -4.04 10.48
N ALA A 3 -38.13 -3.65 10.84
CA ALA A 3 -36.89 -4.08 10.21
C ALA A 3 -35.85 -4.46 11.29
N GLN A 4 -34.91 -5.34 10.94
CA GLN A 4 -33.79 -5.71 11.79
C GLN A 4 -32.63 -4.74 11.56
N LEU A 5 -32.15 -4.09 12.62
CA LEU A 5 -31.00 -3.20 12.59
C LEU A 5 -29.85 -3.79 13.42
N GLN A 6 -28.66 -3.82 12.83
CA GLN A 6 -27.42 -4.16 13.52
C GLN A 6 -26.71 -2.85 13.92
N VAL A 7 -26.43 -2.74 15.23
CA VAL A 7 -25.86 -1.56 15.88
C VAL A 7 -24.49 -1.92 16.44
N THR A 8 -23.42 -1.46 15.80
CA THR A 8 -22.05 -1.73 16.22
C THR A 8 -21.55 -0.60 17.12
N VAL A 9 -21.46 -0.89 18.42
CA VAL A 9 -20.94 0.06 19.42
C VAL A 9 -19.42 -0.01 19.38
N ILE A 10 -18.77 1.04 18.88
CA ILE A 10 -17.32 1.04 18.66
C ILE A 10 -16.58 1.45 19.94
N SER A 11 -16.81 2.67 20.43
CA SER A 11 -16.07 3.24 21.56
C SER A 11 -16.80 4.42 22.21
N ALA A 12 -16.39 4.77 23.43
CA ALA A 12 -16.79 6.01 24.09
C ALA A 12 -15.56 6.73 24.67
N LYS A 13 -15.66 8.04 24.85
CA LYS A 13 -14.67 8.84 25.59
C LYS A 13 -15.31 9.40 26.85
N LEU A 14 -15.06 8.75 27.98
CA LEU A 14 -15.58 9.11 29.29
C LEU A 14 -14.82 10.32 29.85
N LYS A 15 -15.46 11.09 30.74
CA LYS A 15 -14.83 12.26 31.35
C LYS A 15 -13.97 11.81 32.53
N GLU A 16 -12.68 12.13 32.50
CA GLU A 16 -11.77 11.88 33.62
C GLU A 16 -12.19 12.65 34.87
N ASN A 17 -12.10 12.01 36.03
CA ASN A 17 -12.36 12.62 37.33
C ASN A 17 -11.11 12.54 38.20
N LYS A 18 -10.36 13.64 38.29
CA LYS A 18 -9.04 13.77 38.93
C LYS A 18 -8.98 13.49 40.45
N LYS A 19 -10.05 12.93 41.04
CA LYS A 19 -10.13 12.52 42.45
C LYS A 19 -10.09 11.01 42.67
N ASN A 20 -10.23 10.19 41.62
CA ASN A 20 -10.22 8.73 41.73
C ASN A 20 -8.96 8.16 41.05
N TRP A 21 -8.29 7.23 41.74
CA TRP A 21 -7.10 6.52 41.21
C TRP A 21 -7.45 5.39 40.22
N PHE A 22 -8.71 4.96 40.20
CA PHE A 22 -9.21 3.91 39.32
C PHE A 22 -10.29 4.46 38.38
N GLY A 23 -10.22 4.05 37.11
CA GLY A 23 -11.22 4.35 36.11
C GLY A 23 -12.48 3.49 36.26
N PRO A 24 -13.59 3.86 35.59
CA PRO A 24 -14.81 3.06 35.58
C PRO A 24 -14.61 1.74 34.82
N SER A 25 -15.56 0.81 34.97
CA SER A 25 -15.61 -0.44 34.19
C SER A 25 -16.84 -0.44 33.27
N PRO A 26 -16.79 0.26 32.11
CA PRO A 26 -17.97 0.63 31.37
C PRO A 26 -18.51 -0.45 30.42
N TYR A 27 -19.84 -0.49 30.27
CA TYR A 27 -20.57 -1.17 29.19
C TYR A 27 -21.68 -0.26 28.62
N VAL A 28 -22.22 -0.60 27.46
CA VAL A 28 -23.32 0.14 26.82
C VAL A 28 -24.56 -0.75 26.73
N GLU A 29 -25.69 -0.19 27.17
CA GLU A 29 -27.02 -0.73 26.93
C GLU A 29 -27.69 0.03 25.78
N VAL A 30 -28.15 -0.71 24.76
CA VAL A 30 -28.93 -0.19 23.63
C VAL A 30 -30.38 -0.64 23.83
N ALA A 31 -31.28 0.31 24.07
CA ALA A 31 -32.70 0.07 24.26
C ALA A 31 -33.54 0.74 23.19
N VAL A 32 -34.56 0.03 22.66
CA VAL A 32 -35.48 0.53 21.63
C VAL A 32 -36.79 -0.27 21.67
N ASP A 33 -37.93 0.42 21.61
CA ASP A 33 -39.28 -0.17 21.49
C ASP A 33 -39.56 -1.35 22.46
N GLY A 34 -39.07 -1.24 23.70
CA GLY A 34 -39.20 -2.27 24.75
C GLY A 34 -38.11 -3.35 24.76
N GLN A 35 -37.28 -3.42 23.72
CA GLN A 35 -36.08 -4.27 23.67
C GLN A 35 -34.91 -3.61 24.42
N SER A 36 -34.02 -4.44 24.97
CA SER A 36 -32.71 -4.03 25.49
C SER A 36 -31.65 -5.06 25.10
N LYS A 37 -30.47 -4.57 24.70
CA LYS A 37 -29.25 -5.36 24.43
C LYS A 37 -28.07 -4.67 25.08
N ARG A 38 -27.06 -5.43 25.53
CA ARG A 38 -25.90 -4.89 26.25
C ARG A 38 -24.60 -5.37 25.61
N THR A 39 -23.58 -4.52 25.61
CA THR A 39 -22.20 -4.93 25.33
C THR A 39 -21.59 -5.65 26.54
N GLU A 40 -20.45 -6.28 26.32
CA GLU A 40 -19.52 -6.64 27.39
C GLU A 40 -18.98 -5.39 28.11
N LYS A 41 -18.36 -5.60 29.29
CA LYS A 41 -17.72 -4.54 30.07
C LYS A 41 -16.23 -4.44 29.73
N CYS A 42 -15.75 -3.23 29.46
CA CYS A 42 -14.33 -2.93 29.62
C CYS A 42 -14.04 -2.73 31.11
N ASN A 43 -12.84 -3.06 31.59
CA ASN A 43 -12.44 -2.84 32.99
C ASN A 43 -11.51 -1.62 33.10
N ASN A 44 -11.67 -0.82 34.16
CA ASN A 44 -10.74 0.25 34.58
C ASN A 44 -10.26 1.19 33.45
N THR A 45 -11.17 1.77 32.66
CA THR A 45 -10.82 2.64 31.51
C THR A 45 -11.76 3.81 31.30
N HIS A 46 -11.19 4.97 30.95
CA HIS A 46 -11.93 6.15 30.47
C HIS A 46 -12.13 6.19 28.95
N SER A 47 -11.48 5.30 28.18
CA SER A 47 -11.57 5.22 26.72
C SER A 47 -11.92 3.81 26.24
N PRO A 48 -13.09 3.25 26.63
CA PRO A 48 -13.50 1.91 26.24
C PRO A 48 -13.66 1.76 24.73
N LYS A 49 -13.27 0.58 24.23
CA LYS A 49 -13.45 0.13 22.84
C LYS A 49 -14.10 -1.26 22.90
N TRP A 50 -15.33 -1.37 22.42
CA TRP A 50 -16.09 -2.63 22.41
C TRP A 50 -16.08 -3.32 21.04
N LYS A 51 -16.20 -2.53 19.96
CA LYS A 51 -16.36 -3.04 18.57
C LYS A 51 -17.48 -4.10 18.41
N GLN A 52 -18.48 -4.10 19.30
CA GLN A 52 -19.45 -5.19 19.41
C GLN A 52 -20.76 -4.87 18.69
N ALA A 53 -21.21 -5.79 17.85
CA ALA A 53 -22.47 -5.66 17.09
C ALA A 53 -23.67 -6.20 17.89
N LEU A 54 -24.68 -5.36 18.08
CA LEU A 54 -25.93 -5.69 18.79
C LEU A 54 -27.10 -5.61 17.80
N THR A 55 -27.89 -6.67 17.71
CA THR A 55 -29.06 -6.72 16.82
C THR A 55 -30.34 -6.36 17.56
N VAL A 56 -31.10 -5.41 17.02
CA VAL A 56 -32.38 -4.90 17.55
C VAL A 56 -33.42 -4.78 16.43
N ILE A 57 -34.71 -4.78 16.77
CA ILE A 57 -35.80 -4.60 15.82
C ILE A 57 -36.32 -3.16 15.92
N VAL A 58 -36.43 -2.46 14.79
CA VAL A 58 -36.82 -1.06 14.70
C VAL A 58 -37.95 -0.82 13.69
N THR A 59 -38.54 0.37 13.75
CA THR A 59 -39.52 0.92 12.81
C THR A 59 -39.02 2.28 12.29
N PRO A 60 -39.63 2.86 11.24
CA PRO A 60 -39.22 4.18 10.74
C PRO A 60 -39.33 5.34 11.76
N VAL A 61 -40.01 5.14 12.89
CA VAL A 61 -40.23 6.17 13.93
C VAL A 61 -39.57 5.84 15.28
N SER A 62 -38.85 4.72 15.38
CA SER A 62 -38.25 4.25 16.63
C SER A 62 -37.13 5.17 17.14
N LYS A 63 -36.86 5.10 18.44
CA LYS A 63 -35.77 5.83 19.10
C LYS A 63 -34.81 4.86 19.78
N LEU A 64 -33.56 4.86 19.33
CA LEU A 64 -32.47 4.14 19.99
C LEU A 64 -32.00 4.95 21.20
N ILE A 65 -32.00 4.34 22.37
CA ILE A 65 -31.53 4.93 23.62
C ILE A 65 -30.27 4.17 24.06
N PHE A 66 -29.13 4.85 24.01
CA PHE A 66 -27.84 4.32 24.45
C PHE A 66 -27.58 4.79 25.88
N ARG A 67 -27.53 3.86 26.84
CA ARG A 67 -27.13 4.14 28.23
C ARG A 67 -25.74 3.58 28.48
N VAL A 68 -24.80 4.41 28.88
CA VAL A 68 -23.45 3.97 29.24
C VAL A 68 -23.40 3.79 30.76
N TRP A 69 -23.08 2.59 31.22
CA TRP A 69 -23.07 2.20 32.63
C TRP A 69 -21.64 1.84 33.06
N SER A 70 -21.20 2.25 34.24
CA SER A 70 -20.03 1.66 34.91
C SER A 70 -20.50 0.54 35.82
N HIS A 71 -20.00 -0.66 35.55
CA HIS A 71 -20.22 -1.80 36.42
C HIS A 71 -19.60 -1.58 37.81
N GLN A 72 -20.25 -2.08 38.85
CA GLN A 72 -19.80 -2.08 40.25
C GLN A 72 -19.87 -3.50 40.84
N THR A 73 -18.87 -3.89 41.66
CA THR A 73 -18.80 -5.24 42.24
C THR A 73 -19.55 -5.40 43.56
N LEU A 74 -19.75 -4.30 44.31
CA LEU A 74 -20.33 -4.30 45.66
C LEU A 74 -21.49 -3.29 45.81
N LYS A 75 -21.95 -2.70 44.71
CA LYS A 75 -23.01 -1.68 44.64
C LYS A 75 -23.78 -1.83 43.33
N ALA A 76 -24.91 -1.14 43.19
CA ALA A 76 -25.57 -1.01 41.89
C ALA A 76 -24.66 -0.29 40.87
N ASP A 77 -24.77 -0.69 39.60
CA ASP A 77 -24.05 -0.07 38.49
C ASP A 77 -24.39 1.42 38.36
N ILE A 78 -23.39 2.25 38.02
CA ILE A 78 -23.52 3.70 37.97
C ILE A 78 -23.74 4.16 36.53
N LEU A 79 -24.86 4.84 36.25
CA LEU A 79 -25.10 5.45 34.95
C LEU A 79 -24.09 6.59 34.69
N LEU A 80 -23.33 6.49 33.60
CA LEU A 80 -22.34 7.48 33.17
C LEU A 80 -22.91 8.51 32.17
N GLY A 81 -24.05 8.20 31.55
CA GLY A 81 -24.81 9.11 30.69
C GLY A 81 -25.76 8.39 29.73
N ILE A 82 -26.49 9.18 28.94
CA ILE A 82 -27.44 8.70 27.92
C ILE A 82 -27.24 9.49 26.62
N ALA A 83 -27.27 8.80 25.48
CA ALA A 83 -27.45 9.39 24.16
C ALA A 83 -28.73 8.82 23.50
N VAL A 84 -29.41 9.62 22.67
CA VAL A 84 -30.67 9.22 22.01
C VAL A 84 -30.59 9.54 20.52
N LEU A 85 -30.99 8.59 19.68
CA LEU A 85 -30.94 8.69 18.23
C LEU A 85 -32.30 8.31 17.63
N GLU A 86 -32.86 9.17 16.79
CA GLU A 86 -34.20 9.00 16.20
C GLU A 86 -34.09 8.50 14.76
N ILE A 87 -34.56 7.29 14.49
CA ILE A 87 -34.46 6.64 13.17
C ILE A 87 -35.10 7.51 12.06
N SER A 88 -36.19 8.19 12.39
CA SER A 88 -36.91 9.09 11.46
C SER A 88 -36.10 10.29 10.99
N LYS A 89 -35.06 10.72 11.72
CA LYS A 89 -34.13 11.77 11.27
C LYS A 89 -33.10 11.24 10.28
N ILE A 90 -32.57 10.05 10.53
CA ILE A 90 -31.59 9.39 9.65
C ILE A 90 -32.22 9.11 8.27
N LEU A 91 -33.44 8.54 8.26
CA LEU A 91 -34.15 8.21 7.01
C LEU A 91 -34.52 9.45 6.17
N LYS A 92 -34.81 10.59 6.83
CA LYS A 92 -35.12 11.86 6.16
C LYS A 92 -33.90 12.58 5.59
N ALA A 93 -32.70 12.29 6.09
CA ALA A 93 -31.46 12.89 5.60
C ALA A 93 -30.87 12.17 4.38
N ASN A 94 -31.43 11.02 3.97
CA ASN A 94 -30.84 10.09 2.99
C ASN A 94 -31.90 9.51 2.01
N ASP A 95 -32.92 10.28 1.63
CA ASP A 95 -33.94 9.89 0.63
C ASP A 95 -34.58 8.51 0.85
N LEU A 96 -34.88 8.17 2.11
CA LEU A 96 -35.45 6.88 2.56
C LEU A 96 -34.59 5.63 2.28
N LYS A 97 -33.35 5.79 1.81
CA LYS A 97 -32.34 4.72 1.69
C LYS A 97 -31.28 4.89 2.79
N CYS A 98 -30.69 3.79 3.24
CA CYS A 98 -29.74 3.82 4.36
C CYS A 98 -28.67 2.75 4.19
N ASP A 99 -27.78 2.95 3.21
CA ASP A 99 -26.51 2.25 3.17
C ASP A 99 -25.60 2.74 4.32
N MET A 100 -24.72 1.84 4.80
CA MET A 100 -23.97 1.90 6.06
C MET A 100 -23.63 3.31 6.61
N TYR A 101 -24.21 3.66 7.77
CA TYR A 101 -24.06 5.00 8.37
C TYR A 101 -23.22 4.98 9.65
N THR A 102 -22.20 5.84 9.73
CA THR A 102 -21.42 6.10 10.95
C THR A 102 -21.99 7.33 11.66
N SER A 103 -22.62 7.16 12.83
CA SER A 103 -23.10 8.28 13.63
C SER A 103 -22.16 8.53 14.81
N VAL A 104 -21.51 9.70 14.81
CA VAL A 104 -20.97 10.27 16.05
C VAL A 104 -22.14 10.87 16.81
N CYS A 105 -22.57 10.23 17.90
CA CYS A 105 -23.67 10.73 18.72
C CYS A 105 -23.14 11.81 19.68
N SER A 106 -23.10 13.06 19.20
CA SER A 106 -22.68 14.24 19.97
C SER A 106 -23.75 14.78 20.91
N ASP A 107 -25.03 14.54 20.61
CA ASP A 107 -26.12 15.36 21.14
C ASP A 107 -26.74 14.77 22.41
N ILE A 108 -26.55 15.51 23.51
CA ILE A 108 -26.99 15.14 24.85
C ILE A 108 -28.43 15.60 25.07
N CYS A 109 -29.38 14.66 25.14
CA CYS A 109 -30.70 14.93 25.72
C CYS A 109 -30.59 14.93 27.25
N GLN A 110 -30.81 16.09 27.87
CA GLN A 110 -30.79 16.25 29.32
C GLN A 110 -31.84 15.35 29.99
N SER A 111 -31.41 14.50 30.94
CA SER A 111 -32.35 13.79 31.83
C SER A 111 -32.77 14.71 32.98
N LYS A 112 -33.95 14.47 33.57
CA LYS A 112 -34.53 15.29 34.65
C LYS A 112 -33.80 15.24 36.02
N TYR A 113 -32.63 14.61 36.10
CA TYR A 113 -31.85 14.47 37.33
C TYR A 113 -30.44 15.08 37.15
N PRO A 114 -30.09 16.16 37.88
CA PRO A 114 -28.91 16.99 37.59
C PRO A 114 -27.57 16.45 38.16
N SER A 115 -27.40 15.13 38.31
CA SER A 115 -26.34 14.54 39.14
C SER A 115 -25.53 13.38 38.53
N ALA A 116 -25.39 13.31 37.20
CA ALA A 116 -24.37 12.48 36.54
C ALA A 116 -23.98 12.99 35.13
N ASN A 117 -22.83 13.65 35.00
CA ASN A 117 -22.25 14.09 33.71
C ASN A 117 -20.84 13.49 33.52
N SER A 118 -20.74 12.31 32.90
CA SER A 118 -19.49 11.52 32.90
C SER A 118 -19.03 10.93 31.55
N PHE A 119 -19.60 11.29 30.40
CA PHE A 119 -18.94 11.07 29.09
C PHE A 119 -19.06 12.24 28.11
N THR A 120 -18.24 12.20 27.04
CA THR A 120 -18.05 13.31 26.09
C THR A 120 -18.32 12.96 24.63
N VAL A 121 -18.08 11.71 24.21
CA VAL A 121 -18.38 11.20 22.86
C VAL A 121 -18.78 9.72 22.94
N LEU A 122 -19.73 9.28 22.12
CA LEU A 122 -20.06 7.88 21.85
C LEU A 122 -20.06 7.64 20.33
N ASN A 123 -19.28 6.65 19.87
CA ASN A 123 -19.12 6.30 18.46
C ASN A 123 -19.88 5.01 18.14
N VAL A 124 -20.82 5.07 17.19
CA VAL A 124 -21.68 3.95 16.81
C VAL A 124 -21.79 3.87 15.28
N VAL A 125 -21.69 2.66 14.74
CA VAL A 125 -21.91 2.37 13.31
C VAL A 125 -23.19 1.54 13.14
N PHE A 126 -23.93 1.83 12.08
CA PHE A 126 -25.18 1.18 11.72
C PHE A 126 -25.02 0.49 10.37
N SER A 127 -25.18 -0.83 10.34
CA SER A 127 -25.27 -1.60 9.10
C SER A 127 -26.69 -1.53 8.54
N ALA A 128 -26.79 -1.53 7.21
CA ALA A 128 -28.00 -1.25 6.45
C ALA A 128 -29.14 -2.28 6.67
N PHE A 129 -30.38 -1.85 6.40
CA PHE A 129 -31.56 -2.71 6.29
C PHE A 129 -32.46 -2.29 5.13
N LEU A 130 -33.31 -3.20 4.66
CA LEU A 130 -34.40 -2.89 3.73
C LEU A 130 -35.73 -2.78 4.48
N PHE A 131 -36.39 -1.63 4.38
CA PHE A 131 -37.82 -1.55 4.65
C PHE A 131 -38.57 -2.09 3.43
N SER A 132 -39.14 -3.29 3.55
CA SER A 132 -40.00 -3.85 2.50
C SER A 132 -41.32 -3.10 2.43
N LEU A 133 -41.37 -2.10 1.54
CA LEU A 133 -42.60 -1.50 1.04
C LEU A 133 -43.33 -2.52 0.18
N ALA A 134 -44.23 -3.28 0.79
CA ALA A 134 -45.23 -4.04 0.06
C ALA A 134 -46.05 -3.07 -0.80
N SER A 135 -45.93 -3.17 -2.12
CA SER A 135 -46.67 -2.34 -3.07
C SER A 135 -48.14 -2.73 -3.06
N SER A 136 -48.95 -1.99 -2.30
CA SER A 136 -50.41 -2.08 -2.34
C SER A 136 -50.90 -1.60 -3.72
N SER A 137 -51.06 -2.52 -4.65
CA SER A 137 -51.65 -2.26 -5.96
C SER A 137 -53.09 -1.78 -5.80
N SER A 138 -53.45 -0.78 -6.59
CA SER A 138 -54.78 -0.18 -6.58
C SER A 138 -55.84 -1.16 -7.08
N SER A 139 -56.79 -1.50 -6.23
CA SER A 139 -58.10 -2.02 -6.63
C SER A 139 -59.18 -1.28 -5.85
N SER A 140 -60.22 -0.84 -6.55
CA SER A 140 -61.33 -0.04 -6.01
C SER A 140 -62.41 -0.95 -5.38
N PRO A 141 -63.28 -0.44 -4.49
CA PRO A 141 -64.08 -1.29 -3.59
C PRO A 141 -65.30 -1.91 -4.27
N SER A 142 -65.77 -3.04 -3.72
CA SER A 142 -67.08 -3.63 -4.00
C SER A 142 -67.61 -4.38 -2.76
N GLU A 143 -68.53 -3.70 -2.08
CA GLU A 143 -69.71 -4.15 -1.32
C GLU A 143 -69.83 -5.57 -0.71
N LEU A 144 -70.29 -5.59 0.56
CA LEU A 144 -71.21 -6.56 1.21
C LEU A 144 -70.75 -8.05 1.31
N SER A 145 -70.99 -8.77 2.40
CA SER A 145 -72.11 -8.71 3.36
C SER A 145 -71.71 -9.10 4.81
N GLU A 146 -72.70 -9.50 5.63
CA GLU A 146 -72.62 -9.63 7.09
C GLU A 146 -72.02 -10.97 7.60
N GLY A 147 -71.87 -11.10 8.92
CA GLY A 147 -71.36 -12.31 9.62
C GLY A 147 -72.42 -13.41 9.84
N PRO A 148 -72.48 -14.11 11.01
CA PRO A 148 -72.01 -13.69 12.34
C PRO A 148 -70.98 -14.67 12.98
N ALA A 149 -70.71 -14.50 14.27
CA ALA A 149 -69.85 -15.36 15.08
C ALA A 149 -70.64 -16.40 15.90
N SER A 150 -69.93 -17.43 16.37
CA SER A 150 -70.25 -18.17 17.60
C SER A 150 -69.03 -19.00 18.05
N ASP A 151 -68.72 -18.92 19.34
CA ASP A 151 -68.27 -19.95 20.30
C ASP A 151 -67.28 -21.07 19.90
N GLY A 152 -66.38 -21.54 20.78
CA GLY A 152 -66.11 -21.07 22.15
C GLY A 152 -65.74 -22.21 23.11
N SER A 153 -64.57 -22.11 23.76
CA SER A 153 -64.14 -23.01 24.86
C SER A 153 -63.87 -24.48 24.43
N SER A 154 -63.26 -25.37 25.24
CA SER A 154 -62.21 -25.23 26.28
C SER A 154 -61.74 -26.64 26.74
N GLN A 155 -60.70 -26.69 27.59
CA GLN A 155 -60.18 -27.85 28.35
C GLN A 155 -59.46 -28.93 27.50
N ALA A 156 -58.27 -29.47 27.81
CA ALA A 156 -57.30 -29.46 28.93
C ALA A 156 -57.26 -30.71 29.83
N SER A 157 -56.15 -31.47 29.71
CA SER A 157 -55.59 -32.40 30.71
C SER A 157 -54.24 -32.97 30.21
N ALA A 158 -53.28 -33.46 31.01
CA ALA A 158 -52.75 -33.13 32.35
C ALA A 158 -51.63 -34.15 32.71
N SER A 159 -50.74 -33.82 33.66
CA SER A 159 -49.69 -34.69 34.29
C SER A 159 -48.56 -35.23 33.37
N GLY A 160 -47.34 -35.54 33.87
CA GLY A 160 -46.77 -35.37 35.23
C GLY A 160 -45.27 -35.79 35.33
N CYS A 161 -44.63 -35.51 36.47
CA CYS A 161 -43.30 -35.89 36.99
C CYS A 161 -42.48 -36.97 36.22
N SER A 162 -41.23 -36.74 35.75
CA SER A 162 -39.92 -36.53 36.46
C SER A 162 -39.22 -37.88 36.83
N ASP A 163 -37.96 -38.00 37.32
CA ASP A 163 -37.05 -37.07 38.04
C ASP A 163 -35.52 -37.40 37.83
N GLN A 164 -34.66 -37.20 38.84
CA GLN A 164 -33.19 -37.40 38.92
C GLN A 164 -32.75 -38.89 39.01
N GLN A 165 -31.51 -39.39 39.22
CA GLN A 165 -30.20 -39.02 39.87
C GLN A 165 -29.08 -39.98 39.30
N GLU A 166 -27.75 -39.97 39.54
CA GLU A 166 -26.68 -39.09 40.12
C GLU A 166 -25.26 -39.69 39.78
N GLU A 167 -24.17 -38.88 39.84
CA GLU A 167 -22.72 -39.26 39.98
C GLU A 167 -22.00 -40.17 38.93
N SER A 168 -20.66 -40.34 38.85
CA SER A 168 -19.42 -39.64 39.31
C SER A 168 -18.26 -40.03 38.33
N GLY A 169 -16.98 -39.63 38.38
CA GLY A 169 -16.12 -38.86 39.31
C GLY A 169 -14.75 -38.55 38.62
N ALA A 170 -13.74 -38.02 39.32
CA ALA A 170 -12.55 -37.41 38.67
C ALA A 170 -11.18 -37.62 39.35
N GLY A 171 -10.09 -37.47 38.56
CA GLY A 171 -8.71 -37.19 39.01
C GLY A 171 -7.61 -37.87 38.16
N ALA A 172 -6.31 -37.53 38.24
CA ALA A 172 -5.64 -36.26 38.61
C ALA A 172 -4.10 -36.38 38.39
N ALA A 173 -3.48 -35.46 37.61
CA ALA A 173 -2.02 -35.22 37.51
C ALA A 173 -1.13 -36.43 37.04
N THR A 174 0.19 -36.35 36.77
CA THR A 174 1.23 -35.30 36.99
C THR A 174 2.41 -35.41 35.98
N ALA A 175 3.17 -34.32 35.79
CA ALA A 175 4.65 -34.24 35.61
C ALA A 175 5.41 -34.90 34.40
N SER A 176 5.83 -34.04 33.46
CA SER A 176 7.22 -33.77 32.97
C SER A 176 8.20 -34.86 32.43
N SER A 177 8.90 -34.48 31.33
CA SER A 177 10.32 -34.79 30.97
C SER A 177 10.76 -36.24 30.63
N SER A 178 11.81 -36.53 29.84
CA SER A 178 12.58 -35.78 28.80
C SER A 178 13.61 -36.72 28.11
N GLN A 179 14.10 -36.38 26.90
CA GLN A 179 15.33 -36.92 26.25
C GLN A 179 15.28 -38.45 25.88
N THR A 180 16.15 -39.06 25.05
CA THR A 180 17.28 -38.62 24.18
C THR A 180 17.43 -39.50 22.91
N ALA A 181 18.30 -39.08 21.98
CA ALA A 181 18.60 -39.67 20.67
C ALA A 181 19.24 -41.09 20.62
N SER A 182 19.14 -41.74 19.44
CA SER A 182 20.29 -42.40 18.75
C SER A 182 19.93 -42.92 17.33
N GLY A 183 20.95 -43.12 16.47
CA GLY A 183 20.92 -43.88 15.20
C GLY A 183 21.96 -45.01 15.24
N PRO A 184 22.47 -45.58 14.11
CA PRO A 184 22.38 -45.13 12.71
C PRO A 184 22.16 -46.26 11.62
N LYS A 185 22.49 -45.95 10.36
CA LYS A 185 22.53 -46.76 9.10
C LYS A 185 23.55 -47.93 9.11
N PRO A 186 23.65 -48.85 8.09
CA PRO A 186 23.51 -48.72 6.61
C PRO A 186 22.54 -49.76 5.95
N ALA A 187 22.54 -50.23 4.67
CA ALA A 187 23.45 -50.15 3.49
C ALA A 187 22.77 -50.41 2.10
N ALA A 188 23.58 -50.29 1.03
CA ALA A 188 23.66 -50.99 -0.30
C ALA A 188 22.58 -51.99 -0.84
N SER A 189 22.39 -52.24 -2.17
CA SER A 189 22.87 -51.60 -3.44
C SER A 189 22.35 -52.31 -4.75
N ALA A 190 22.25 -51.58 -5.88
CA ALA A 190 22.30 -52.05 -7.32
C ALA A 190 21.16 -52.99 -7.83
N SER A 191 20.86 -53.21 -9.14
CA SER A 191 21.03 -52.54 -10.49
C SER A 191 20.03 -53.27 -11.46
N THR A 192 19.67 -52.94 -12.73
CA THR A 192 20.33 -52.46 -13.97
C THR A 192 19.24 -52.11 -15.04
N ALA A 193 19.57 -51.54 -16.22
CA ALA A 193 18.70 -51.30 -17.42
C ALA A 193 18.87 -52.43 -18.52
N PRO A 194 18.40 -52.39 -19.82
CA PRO A 194 17.91 -51.31 -20.70
C PRO A 194 16.59 -51.62 -21.52
N ALA A 195 16.50 -51.38 -22.85
CA ALA A 195 15.25 -51.02 -23.57
C ALA A 195 15.06 -51.55 -25.05
N ALA A 196 13.95 -51.10 -25.71
CA ALA A 196 13.55 -51.22 -27.15
C ALA A 196 12.80 -52.53 -27.57
N THR A 197 11.94 -52.64 -28.62
CA THR A 197 11.45 -51.73 -29.71
C THR A 197 10.13 -52.25 -30.38
N THR A 198 9.20 -51.38 -30.84
CA THR A 198 8.21 -51.46 -32.01
C THR A 198 7.37 -52.75 -32.30
N PRO A 199 6.27 -52.77 -33.14
CA PRO A 199 5.87 -51.86 -34.24
C PRO A 199 4.35 -51.46 -34.31
N ARG A 200 3.89 -51.01 -35.49
CA ARG A 200 2.59 -50.41 -35.86
C ARG A 200 1.86 -51.24 -36.93
N ILE A 201 0.52 -51.36 -36.89
CA ILE A 201 -0.38 -51.58 -38.04
C ILE A 201 -1.87 -51.39 -37.66
N THR A 202 -2.70 -50.96 -38.62
CA THR A 202 -4.19 -50.89 -38.62
C THR A 202 -4.67 -51.58 -39.92
N PRO A 203 -5.89 -52.20 -40.05
CA PRO A 203 -7.16 -51.43 -39.99
C PRO A 203 -8.51 -52.17 -39.67
N VAL A 204 -9.50 -51.37 -39.20
CA VAL A 204 -10.94 -51.36 -39.63
C VAL A 204 -11.92 -52.51 -39.26
N ASN A 205 -13.19 -52.09 -38.99
CA ASN A 205 -14.47 -52.85 -38.98
C ASN A 205 -14.78 -53.77 -37.76
N ASN A 206 -16.04 -53.87 -37.26
CA ASN A 206 -17.24 -53.02 -37.43
C ASN A 206 -18.32 -53.32 -36.36
N VAL A 207 -18.82 -52.34 -35.59
CA VAL A 207 -20.14 -52.43 -34.91
C VAL A 207 -20.84 -51.06 -34.93
N LYS A 208 -22.13 -51.09 -35.29
CA LYS A 208 -23.01 -49.93 -35.55
C LYS A 208 -23.23 -49.06 -34.31
N LYS A 209 -23.33 -47.74 -34.52
CA LYS A 209 -23.81 -46.77 -33.52
C LYS A 209 -24.73 -45.76 -34.20
N TYR A 210 -26.02 -45.75 -33.83
CA TYR A 210 -26.95 -44.69 -34.24
C TYR A 210 -27.90 -44.31 -33.10
N PHE A 211 -28.03 -43.00 -32.93
CA PHE A 211 -28.99 -42.20 -32.17
C PHE A 211 -29.93 -42.88 -31.16
N PHE A 212 -29.84 -42.41 -29.91
CA PHE A 212 -30.93 -41.59 -29.39
C PHE A 212 -30.43 -40.16 -29.21
N SER A 213 -31.28 -39.17 -29.47
CA SER A 213 -31.00 -37.78 -29.09
C SER A 213 -31.49 -37.54 -27.67
N ASP A 214 -30.73 -36.81 -26.87
CA ASP A 214 -31.32 -36.12 -25.73
C ASP A 214 -30.92 -34.64 -25.70
N LYS A 215 -31.85 -33.80 -25.25
CA LYS A 215 -31.78 -32.34 -25.43
C LYS A 215 -31.01 -31.73 -24.27
N ILE A 216 -29.75 -31.37 -24.50
CA ILE A 216 -29.12 -30.31 -23.70
C ILE A 216 -29.95 -29.05 -23.92
N GLN A 217 -30.68 -28.62 -22.89
CA GLN A 217 -31.49 -27.41 -22.96
C GLN A 217 -30.57 -26.20 -23.17
N GLN A 218 -30.62 -25.64 -24.37
CA GLN A 218 -30.25 -24.26 -24.58
C GLN A 218 -31.09 -23.41 -23.63
N ASN A 219 -30.45 -22.63 -22.75
CA ASN A 219 -31.12 -21.67 -21.89
C ASN A 219 -30.72 -20.26 -22.34
N PRO A 220 -31.38 -19.69 -23.37
CA PRO A 220 -30.93 -18.49 -24.08
C PRO A 220 -31.23 -17.17 -23.33
N LEU A 221 -31.19 -17.19 -21.99
CA LEU A 221 -31.67 -16.10 -21.12
C LEU A 221 -30.58 -15.28 -20.42
N TYR A 222 -29.30 -15.52 -20.75
CA TYR A 222 -28.17 -14.69 -20.29
C TYR A 222 -27.29 -14.15 -21.43
N LEU A 223 -27.83 -14.07 -22.66
CA LEU A 223 -27.33 -13.08 -23.61
C LEU A 223 -27.91 -11.73 -23.17
N PHE A 224 -27.12 -10.97 -22.40
CA PHE A 224 -27.54 -9.72 -21.75
C PHE A 224 -28.19 -8.74 -22.73
N ALA A 225 -29.10 -7.89 -22.24
CA ALA A 225 -29.89 -6.89 -23.00
C ALA A 225 -29.08 -5.77 -23.70
N ARG A 226 -27.78 -5.99 -23.92
CA ARG A 226 -26.82 -5.16 -24.65
C ARG A 226 -26.37 -5.81 -25.97
N TRP A 227 -26.30 -7.14 -26.03
CA TRP A 227 -25.66 -7.88 -27.13
C TRP A 227 -26.64 -8.81 -27.85
N GLU A 228 -26.85 -8.59 -29.15
CA GLU A 228 -27.63 -9.48 -30.02
C GLU A 228 -26.68 -10.35 -30.86
N GLN A 229 -26.90 -11.66 -30.86
CA GLN A 229 -26.21 -12.57 -31.78
C GLN A 229 -26.96 -12.60 -33.12
N ARG A 230 -26.23 -12.33 -34.21
CA ARG A 230 -26.69 -12.38 -35.59
C ARG A 230 -25.86 -13.36 -36.43
N VAL A 231 -26.28 -13.56 -37.67
CA VAL A 231 -25.60 -14.38 -38.67
C VAL A 231 -25.51 -13.57 -39.96
N ASP A 232 -24.36 -13.59 -40.63
CA ASP A 232 -24.16 -12.89 -41.90
C ASP A 232 -24.75 -13.68 -43.10
N GLN A 233 -24.62 -13.12 -44.31
CA GLN A 233 -25.12 -13.75 -45.54
C GLN A 233 -24.38 -15.06 -45.90
N ASN A 234 -23.23 -15.32 -45.28
CA ASN A 234 -22.39 -16.50 -45.50
C ASN A 234 -22.58 -17.57 -44.40
N GLY A 235 -23.48 -17.34 -43.42
CA GLY A 235 -23.69 -18.24 -42.29
C GLY A 235 -22.73 -18.04 -41.11
N ARG A 236 -21.87 -17.02 -41.14
CA ARG A 236 -20.92 -16.71 -40.05
C ARG A 236 -21.63 -15.92 -38.94
N VAL A 237 -21.49 -16.40 -37.70
CA VAL A 237 -22.04 -15.75 -36.51
C VAL A 237 -21.28 -14.46 -36.20
N TYR A 238 -22.00 -13.40 -35.84
CA TYR A 238 -21.45 -12.15 -35.31
C TYR A 238 -22.32 -11.59 -34.17
N TYR A 239 -21.81 -10.62 -33.43
CA TYR A 239 -22.44 -10.07 -32.23
C TYR A 239 -22.53 -8.54 -32.34
N VAL A 240 -23.70 -7.99 -32.04
CA VAL A 240 -24.03 -6.55 -32.14
C VAL A 240 -24.16 -5.93 -30.77
N ASP A 241 -23.39 -4.89 -30.47
CA ASP A 241 -23.52 -4.09 -29.26
C ASP A 241 -24.50 -2.95 -29.47
N HIS A 242 -25.69 -3.05 -28.88
CA HIS A 242 -26.71 -1.99 -29.01
C HIS A 242 -26.38 -0.70 -28.24
N ILE A 243 -25.38 -0.71 -27.35
CA ILE A 243 -24.98 0.45 -26.56
C ILE A 243 -23.77 1.13 -27.21
N GLU A 244 -22.70 0.38 -27.48
CA GLU A 244 -21.47 0.91 -28.11
C GLU A 244 -21.53 0.95 -29.65
N LYS A 245 -22.68 0.54 -30.25
CA LYS A 245 -22.98 0.59 -31.69
C LYS A 245 -21.96 -0.12 -32.60
N ARG A 246 -21.25 -1.11 -32.05
CA ARG A 246 -20.22 -1.90 -32.74
C ARG A 246 -20.68 -3.32 -33.05
N THR A 247 -19.99 -3.96 -33.97
CA THR A 247 -20.16 -5.39 -34.29
C THR A 247 -18.83 -6.11 -34.19
N THR A 248 -18.82 -7.34 -33.68
CA THR A 248 -17.63 -8.21 -33.64
C THR A 248 -17.99 -9.63 -34.08
N TRP A 249 -17.01 -10.36 -34.62
CA TRP A 249 -17.14 -11.79 -34.92
C TRP A 249 -16.95 -12.67 -33.68
N ASP A 250 -16.25 -12.15 -32.67
CA ASP A 250 -15.87 -12.88 -31.47
C ASP A 250 -16.95 -12.80 -30.40
N ARG A 251 -17.19 -13.91 -29.69
CA ARG A 251 -18.23 -13.98 -28.67
C ARG A 251 -17.89 -13.05 -27.50
N PRO A 252 -18.73 -12.06 -27.16
CA PRO A 252 -18.50 -11.20 -26.00
C PRO A 252 -18.46 -12.04 -24.72
N GLU A 253 -17.32 -12.05 -24.04
CA GLU A 253 -17.20 -12.78 -22.78
C GLU A 253 -18.03 -12.08 -21.70
N SER A 254 -18.62 -12.86 -20.80
CA SER A 254 -19.21 -12.35 -19.57
C SER A 254 -18.16 -11.62 -18.73
N LEU A 255 -18.59 -10.57 -18.00
CA LEU A 255 -17.76 -10.00 -16.95
C LEU A 255 -17.50 -11.06 -15.86
N PRO A 256 -16.34 -11.04 -15.17
CA PRO A 256 -16.08 -11.94 -14.05
C PRO A 256 -17.11 -11.80 -12.93
N THR A 257 -17.29 -12.85 -12.13
CA THR A 257 -18.25 -12.88 -11.02
C THR A 257 -18.06 -11.68 -10.08
N GLY A 258 -19.16 -11.00 -9.74
CA GLY A 258 -19.16 -9.80 -8.90
C GLY A 258 -19.15 -8.47 -9.67
N TRP A 259 -18.70 -8.46 -10.93
CA TRP A 259 -18.54 -7.23 -11.72
C TRP A 259 -19.80 -6.79 -12.49
N GLU A 260 -20.15 -5.52 -12.34
CA GLU A 260 -21.21 -4.82 -13.08
C GLU A 260 -20.60 -3.70 -13.94
N ARG A 261 -21.11 -3.51 -15.16
CA ARG A 261 -20.83 -2.31 -15.98
C ARG A 261 -21.82 -1.21 -15.65
N ARG A 262 -21.32 -0.02 -15.36
CA ARG A 262 -22.09 1.21 -15.12
C ARG A 262 -21.72 2.30 -16.11
N VAL A 263 -22.48 3.39 -16.06
CA VAL A 263 -22.25 4.62 -16.82
C VAL A 263 -22.33 5.79 -15.83
N ASP A 264 -21.38 6.71 -15.89
CA ASP A 264 -21.32 7.87 -15.00
C ASP A 264 -22.24 9.02 -15.50
N PRO A 265 -22.42 10.10 -14.71
CA PRO A 265 -23.24 11.26 -15.14
C PRO A 265 -22.75 12.00 -16.39
N MET A 266 -21.53 11.71 -16.86
CA MET A 266 -20.94 12.26 -18.08
C MET A 266 -21.09 11.31 -19.28
N GLY A 267 -21.76 10.17 -19.11
CA GLY A 267 -21.92 9.15 -20.15
C GLY A 267 -20.72 8.20 -20.30
N ARG A 268 -19.70 8.31 -19.43
CA ARG A 268 -18.49 7.47 -19.49
C ARG A 268 -18.77 6.09 -18.90
N VAL A 269 -18.31 5.04 -19.58
CA VAL A 269 -18.46 3.64 -19.13
C VAL A 269 -17.42 3.32 -18.06
N TYR A 270 -17.84 2.69 -16.97
CA TYR A 270 -16.95 2.17 -15.93
C TYR A 270 -17.46 0.83 -15.37
N TYR A 271 -16.65 0.16 -14.55
CA TYR A 271 -16.93 -1.16 -13.99
C TYR A 271 -16.81 -1.13 -12.46
N VAL A 272 -17.67 -1.89 -11.79
CA VAL A 272 -17.77 -1.95 -10.32
C VAL A 272 -17.83 -3.40 -9.87
N ASP A 273 -16.98 -3.80 -8.94
CA ASP A 273 -17.12 -5.07 -8.23
C ASP A 273 -18.02 -4.90 -7.01
N HIS A 274 -19.07 -5.72 -6.92
CA HIS A 274 -19.98 -5.74 -5.78
C HIS A 274 -19.42 -6.43 -4.54
N ILE A 275 -18.34 -7.21 -4.67
CA ILE A 275 -17.70 -7.97 -3.59
C ILE A 275 -16.70 -7.06 -2.86
N THR A 276 -15.66 -6.59 -3.53
CA THR A 276 -14.60 -5.72 -2.95
C THR A 276 -14.98 -4.24 -2.89
N ARG A 277 -16.04 -3.83 -3.60
CA ARG A 277 -16.43 -2.41 -3.84
C ARG A 277 -15.44 -1.59 -4.68
N THR A 278 -14.46 -2.25 -5.30
CA THR A 278 -13.50 -1.63 -6.21
C THR A 278 -14.18 -1.17 -7.50
N THR A 279 -13.66 -0.09 -8.10
CA THR A 279 -14.07 0.37 -9.42
C THR A 279 -12.87 0.50 -10.34
N THR A 280 -13.10 0.36 -11.65
CA THR A 280 -12.08 0.61 -12.69
C THR A 280 -12.74 1.08 -13.99
N TRP A 281 -11.95 1.74 -14.85
CA TRP A 281 -12.36 2.12 -16.19
C TRP A 281 -12.10 1.01 -17.23
N GLN A 282 -11.13 0.14 -16.97
CA GLN A 282 -10.83 -1.01 -17.83
C GLN A 282 -11.90 -2.09 -17.70
N ARG A 283 -12.30 -2.73 -18.81
CA ARG A 283 -13.19 -3.90 -18.76
C ARG A 283 -12.46 -5.03 -18.01
N PRO A 284 -12.96 -5.52 -16.87
CA PRO A 284 -12.30 -6.58 -16.13
C PRO A 284 -12.32 -7.88 -16.93
N THR A 285 -11.17 -8.53 -17.03
CA THR A 285 -10.98 -9.87 -17.56
C THR A 285 -10.65 -10.83 -16.42
N GLN A 286 -10.68 -12.14 -16.67
CA GLN A 286 -10.26 -13.12 -15.66
C GLN A 286 -8.77 -12.97 -15.28
N GLU A 287 -7.96 -12.35 -16.15
CA GLU A 287 -6.56 -12.03 -15.91
C GLU A 287 -6.40 -10.76 -15.07
N SER A 288 -7.06 -9.65 -15.41
CA SER A 288 -6.96 -8.42 -14.63
C SER A 288 -7.48 -8.58 -13.20
N VAL A 289 -8.42 -9.52 -12.97
CA VAL A 289 -8.88 -9.91 -11.63
C VAL A 289 -7.78 -10.68 -10.87
N ARG A 290 -7.11 -11.67 -11.47
CA ARG A 290 -5.99 -12.38 -10.83
C ARG A 290 -4.86 -11.43 -10.43
N ASN A 291 -4.46 -10.53 -11.33
CA ASN A 291 -3.37 -9.59 -11.06
C ASN A 291 -3.72 -8.64 -9.90
N TYR A 292 -5.00 -8.31 -9.73
CA TYR A 292 -5.50 -7.54 -8.58
C TYR A 292 -5.60 -8.38 -7.29
N GLU A 293 -5.98 -9.66 -7.37
CA GLU A 293 -5.95 -10.60 -6.25
C GLU A 293 -4.51 -10.82 -5.74
N GLU A 294 -3.53 -10.95 -6.62
CA GLU A 294 -2.11 -11.03 -6.27
C GLU A 294 -1.61 -9.75 -5.61
N TRP A 295 -1.98 -8.57 -6.12
CA TRP A 295 -1.68 -7.29 -5.49
C TRP A 295 -2.34 -7.14 -4.11
N GLN A 296 -3.60 -7.58 -3.95
CA GLN A 296 -4.29 -7.68 -2.66
C GLN A 296 -3.54 -8.62 -1.69
N HIS A 297 -3.03 -9.75 -2.16
CA HIS A 297 -2.24 -10.68 -1.35
C HIS A 297 -0.89 -10.08 -0.92
N GLN A 298 -0.15 -9.42 -1.81
CA GLN A 298 1.07 -8.67 -1.45
C GLN A 298 0.75 -7.60 -0.40
N ARG A 299 -0.32 -6.82 -0.63
CA ARG A 299 -0.81 -5.79 0.29
C ARG A 299 -1.22 -6.36 1.67
N SER A 300 -1.73 -7.58 1.73
CA SER A 300 -2.12 -8.20 3.01
C SER A 300 -0.93 -8.50 3.94
N GLN A 301 0.28 -8.65 3.38
CA GLN A 301 1.51 -8.93 4.14
C GLN A 301 2.18 -7.67 4.72
N LEU A 302 1.66 -6.47 4.41
CA LEU A 302 2.29 -5.20 4.76
C LEU A 302 2.45 -4.95 6.27
N GLN A 303 1.69 -5.61 7.13
CA GLN A 303 1.88 -5.48 8.58
C GLN A 303 3.22 -6.07 9.06
N GLY A 304 3.78 -7.04 8.33
CA GLY A 304 5.16 -7.52 8.51
C GLY A 304 6.18 -6.58 7.85
N ALA A 305 5.95 -6.24 6.57
CA ALA A 305 6.85 -5.36 5.81
C ALA A 305 7.05 -3.98 6.45
N MET A 306 6.02 -3.41 7.09
CA MET A 306 6.09 -2.14 7.84
C MET A 306 7.18 -2.16 8.92
N GLN A 307 7.47 -3.30 9.55
CA GLN A 307 8.53 -3.39 10.57
C GLN A 307 9.93 -3.32 9.94
N GLN A 308 10.14 -4.01 8.82
CA GLN A 308 11.38 -3.93 8.03
C GLN A 308 11.56 -2.55 7.39
N PHE A 309 10.47 -1.96 6.89
CA PHE A 309 10.45 -0.61 6.31
C PHE A 309 10.85 0.46 7.34
N ASN A 310 10.35 0.37 8.59
CA ASN A 310 10.75 1.28 9.66
C ASN A 310 12.21 1.10 10.15
N GLN A 311 12.88 0.02 9.76
CA GLN A 311 14.32 -0.19 9.99
C GLN A 311 15.19 0.41 8.86
N ARG A 312 14.60 0.89 7.76
CA ARG A 312 15.37 1.49 6.66
C ARG A 312 15.99 2.83 7.08
N PHE A 313 17.15 3.14 6.53
CA PHE A 313 17.97 4.31 6.88
C PHE A 313 18.75 4.85 5.67
N ILE A 314 19.44 5.98 5.80
CA ILE A 314 20.46 6.46 4.86
C ILE A 314 21.65 6.97 5.67
N TYR A 315 22.89 6.69 5.25
CA TYR A 315 24.08 7.21 5.94
C TYR A 315 24.12 8.75 5.87
N GLY A 316 24.65 9.40 6.92
CA GLY A 316 24.49 10.84 7.14
C GLY A 316 23.13 11.20 7.73
N LEU A 317 22.00 10.81 7.11
CA LEU A 317 20.66 11.03 7.68
C LEU A 317 20.44 10.26 9.00
N ALA A 318 20.90 9.02 9.10
CA ALA A 318 20.89 8.23 10.33
C ALA A 318 21.71 8.85 11.47
N ALA A 319 22.68 9.73 11.15
CA ALA A 319 23.39 10.51 12.16
C ALA A 319 22.53 11.67 12.69
N THR A 320 21.64 12.27 11.88
CA THR A 320 20.75 13.38 12.31
C THR A 320 19.61 12.95 13.24
N THR A 321 19.36 11.65 13.39
CA THR A 321 18.41 11.12 14.37
C THR A 321 19.01 10.85 15.76
N ASN A 322 20.35 10.87 15.90
CA ASN A 322 21.04 10.58 17.18
C ASN A 322 22.20 11.55 17.54
N LYS A 323 22.65 12.39 16.60
CA LYS A 323 23.23 13.70 16.89
C LYS A 323 22.16 14.75 16.60
N GLU A 324 21.97 15.66 17.54
CA GLU A 324 20.88 16.63 17.52
C GLU A 324 20.89 17.44 16.21
N PHE A 325 19.76 17.43 15.49
CA PHE A 325 19.51 18.40 14.42
C PHE A 325 19.30 19.77 15.07
N ASP A 326 20.39 20.49 15.28
CA ASP A 326 20.41 21.74 16.03
C ASP A 326 19.75 22.86 15.20
N PRO A 327 18.59 23.41 15.62
CA PRO A 327 17.82 24.35 14.80
C PRO A 327 18.49 25.74 14.66
N LEU A 328 19.65 25.95 15.31
CA LEU A 328 20.41 27.20 15.30
C LEU A 328 21.69 27.12 14.43
N GLY A 329 21.91 26.01 13.69
CA GLY A 329 23.13 25.80 12.89
C GLY A 329 24.34 25.44 13.76
N PRO A 330 25.57 25.44 13.22
CA PRO A 330 26.77 25.09 13.98
C PRO A 330 27.08 26.12 15.09
N LEU A 331 27.72 25.67 16.18
CA LEU A 331 28.20 26.56 17.24
C LEU A 331 29.26 27.54 16.71
N PRO A 332 29.33 28.79 17.24
CA PRO A 332 30.36 29.75 16.85
C PRO A 332 31.77 29.23 17.15
N HIS A 333 32.75 29.65 16.35
CA HIS A 333 34.12 29.12 16.44
C HIS A 333 34.71 29.29 17.86
N GLY A 334 35.12 28.18 18.46
CA GLY A 334 35.66 28.12 19.83
C GLY A 334 34.66 27.67 20.90
N TRP A 335 33.39 27.43 20.56
CA TRP A 335 32.38 26.88 21.47
C TRP A 335 32.15 25.38 21.29
N GLU A 336 32.02 24.65 22.40
CA GLU A 336 31.70 23.22 22.46
C GLU A 336 30.48 22.98 23.38
N LYS A 337 29.58 22.10 22.95
CA LYS A 337 28.44 21.63 23.74
C LYS A 337 28.84 20.41 24.57
N ARG A 338 28.60 20.44 25.87
CA ARG A 338 28.85 19.32 26.81
C ARG A 338 27.59 19.02 27.62
N THR A 339 27.61 17.88 28.31
CA THR A 339 26.53 17.46 29.21
C THR A 339 27.14 17.07 30.57
N ASP A 340 26.51 17.47 31.68
CA ASP A 340 26.94 17.11 33.03
C ASP A 340 26.51 15.68 33.41
N THR A 341 26.97 15.20 34.57
CA THR A 341 26.62 13.87 35.11
C THR A 341 25.14 13.71 35.48
N ASN A 342 24.34 14.78 35.42
CA ASN A 342 22.90 14.80 35.64
C ASN A 342 22.10 14.93 34.33
N GLY A 343 22.74 14.84 33.16
CA GLY A 343 22.09 14.99 31.85
C GLY A 343 21.82 16.44 31.42
N ARG A 344 22.39 17.44 32.08
CA ARG A 344 22.18 18.87 31.77
C ARG A 344 23.21 19.37 30.77
N VAL A 345 22.73 19.97 29.68
CA VAL A 345 23.58 20.62 28.67
C VAL A 345 24.24 21.88 29.23
N TYR A 346 25.51 22.09 28.91
CA TYR A 346 26.23 23.34 29.12
C TYR A 346 27.21 23.60 27.95
N PHE A 347 27.61 24.86 27.76
CA PHE A 347 28.45 25.30 26.66
C PHE A 347 29.80 25.82 27.18
N VAL A 348 30.90 25.40 26.55
CA VAL A 348 32.28 25.73 26.91
C VAL A 348 32.89 26.60 25.82
N HIS A 349 33.46 27.75 26.16
CA HIS A 349 34.24 28.57 25.23
C HIS A 349 35.73 28.35 25.47
N HIS A 350 36.41 27.62 24.59
CA HIS A 350 37.82 27.27 24.74
C HIS A 350 38.77 28.48 24.77
N PRO A 351 38.59 29.54 23.94
CA PRO A 351 39.48 30.71 23.93
C PRO A 351 39.52 31.47 25.25
N THR A 352 38.38 31.62 25.95
CA THR A 352 38.30 32.32 27.26
C THR A 352 38.29 31.35 28.45
N ARG A 353 38.20 30.05 28.21
CA ARG A 353 38.04 28.97 29.21
C ARG A 353 36.82 29.15 30.14
N THR A 354 35.77 29.80 29.65
CA THR A 354 34.52 30.03 30.39
C THR A 354 33.46 28.99 30.04
N THR A 355 32.53 28.76 30.96
CA THR A 355 31.37 27.87 30.76
C THR A 355 30.07 28.60 31.10
N GLN A 356 29.01 28.36 30.33
CA GLN A 356 27.66 28.90 30.56
C GLN A 356 26.60 27.82 30.29
N TRP A 357 25.36 28.03 30.73
CA TRP A 357 24.26 27.07 30.52
C TRP A 357 23.40 27.42 29.30
N GLU A 358 23.47 28.68 28.89
CA GLU A 358 22.72 29.31 27.81
C GLU A 358 23.41 29.09 26.46
N ASP A 359 22.65 28.83 25.41
CA ASP A 359 23.20 28.61 24.08
C ASP A 359 23.70 29.94 23.46
N PRO A 360 24.98 30.07 23.08
CA PRO A 360 25.52 31.33 22.54
C PRO A 360 24.84 31.77 21.24
N ARG A 361 24.16 30.89 20.50
CA ARG A 361 23.40 31.23 19.28
C ARG A 361 22.02 31.82 19.59
N THR A 362 21.49 31.64 20.80
CA THR A 362 20.20 32.24 21.20
C THR A 362 20.31 33.70 21.64
N GLN A 363 21.53 34.17 21.91
CA GLN A 363 21.82 35.53 22.38
C GLN A 363 21.72 36.57 21.25
N GLY A 364 20.51 36.80 20.74
CA GLY A 364 20.21 37.86 19.77
C GLY A 364 18.90 37.77 18.99
N LEU A 365 18.11 36.70 19.12
CA LEU A 365 17.02 36.41 18.16
C LEU A 365 15.63 36.06 18.77
N LEU A 366 15.30 36.60 19.94
CA LEU A 366 13.95 36.46 20.55
C LEU A 366 13.45 37.72 21.29
N ASN A 367 12.67 38.55 20.58
CA ASN A 367 11.75 39.60 21.08
C ASN A 367 12.21 40.55 22.22
N ASP A 368 12.23 41.85 21.94
CA ASP A 368 12.79 42.96 22.75
C ASP A 368 12.07 43.29 24.09
N LYS A 369 11.61 42.30 24.86
CA LYS A 369 11.11 42.51 26.23
C LYS A 369 11.63 41.44 27.21
N PRO A 370 12.44 41.83 28.21
CA PRO A 370 12.87 40.91 29.27
C PRO A 370 11.66 40.40 30.06
N LEU A 371 11.87 39.30 30.80
CA LEU A 371 10.89 38.83 31.77
C LEU A 371 10.73 39.87 32.90
N PRO A 372 9.54 40.01 33.51
CA PRO A 372 9.36 40.85 34.69
C PRO A 372 10.27 40.41 35.83
N GLU A 373 10.63 41.35 36.71
CA GLU A 373 11.55 41.06 37.81
C GLU A 373 11.05 39.92 38.70
N GLY A 374 11.95 38.98 39.03
CA GLY A 374 11.61 37.74 39.74
C GLY A 374 10.90 36.66 38.92
N TRP A 375 10.77 36.79 37.59
CA TRP A 375 10.27 35.73 36.72
C TRP A 375 11.38 35.03 35.92
N GLU A 376 11.41 33.70 35.99
CA GLU A 376 12.35 32.84 35.25
C GLU A 376 11.58 31.96 34.25
N MET A 377 12.17 31.66 33.09
CA MET A 377 11.63 30.68 32.13
C MET A 377 12.46 29.38 32.20
N ARG A 378 11.78 28.25 32.32
CA ARG A 378 12.36 26.89 32.34
C ARG A 378 11.65 26.00 31.34
N PHE A 379 12.18 24.80 31.13
CA PHE A 379 11.59 23.78 30.26
C PHE A 379 11.32 22.50 31.04
N THR A 380 10.23 21.82 30.69
CA THR A 380 9.95 20.44 31.14
C THR A 380 10.90 19.46 30.45
N VAL A 381 10.93 18.20 30.92
CA VAL A 381 11.69 17.12 30.25
C VAL A 381 11.28 16.89 28.81
N ASP A 382 10.02 17.21 28.46
CA ASP A 382 9.45 17.13 27.11
C ASP A 382 9.68 18.40 26.27
N GLY A 383 10.53 19.33 26.75
CA GLY A 383 10.88 20.57 26.04
C GLY A 383 9.79 21.66 26.06
N ILE A 384 8.72 21.51 26.84
CA ILE A 384 7.65 22.53 26.93
C ILE A 384 8.09 23.67 27.88
N PRO A 385 8.10 24.94 27.44
CA PRO A 385 8.45 26.07 28.30
C PRO A 385 7.39 26.35 29.37
N TYR A 386 7.84 26.58 30.60
CA TYR A 386 7.03 27.06 31.71
C TYR A 386 7.75 28.19 32.45
N PHE A 387 6.99 28.96 33.22
CA PHE A 387 7.46 30.19 33.87
C PHE A 387 7.36 30.03 35.39
N VAL A 388 8.40 30.49 36.09
CA VAL A 388 8.52 30.45 37.55
C VAL A 388 8.44 31.88 38.06
N ASP A 389 7.39 32.19 38.81
CA ASP A 389 7.29 33.43 39.58
C ASP A 389 7.96 33.19 40.95
N HIS A 390 9.19 33.68 41.11
CA HIS A 390 9.95 33.55 42.36
C HIS A 390 9.39 34.46 43.47
N ASN A 391 8.76 35.58 43.11
CA ASN A 391 8.13 36.49 44.06
C ASN A 391 6.94 35.82 44.77
N ARG A 392 6.21 34.96 44.05
CA ARG A 392 5.04 34.23 44.55
C ARG A 392 5.31 32.74 44.83
N ARG A 393 6.50 32.24 44.47
CA ARG A 393 6.93 30.83 44.52
C ARG A 393 5.96 29.88 43.79
N THR A 394 5.47 30.31 42.64
CA THR A 394 4.49 29.54 41.83
C THR A 394 4.99 29.31 40.41
N THR A 395 4.70 28.14 39.86
CA THR A 395 4.96 27.82 38.45
C THR A 395 3.69 27.91 37.62
N THR A 396 3.81 28.35 36.37
CA THR A 396 2.69 28.47 35.43
C THR A 396 3.17 28.22 34.00
N TYR A 397 2.31 27.66 33.16
CA TYR A 397 2.57 27.52 31.73
C TYR A 397 2.08 28.72 30.93
N ILE A 398 1.90 29.89 31.56
CA ILE A 398 1.43 31.13 30.93
C ILE A 398 2.56 32.17 30.98
N ASP A 399 2.97 32.67 29.82
CA ASP A 399 4.04 33.68 29.73
C ASP A 399 3.57 35.02 30.35
N PRO A 400 4.24 35.54 31.40
CA PRO A 400 3.83 36.76 32.10
C PRO A 400 3.86 38.01 31.21
N ARG A 401 4.63 38.01 30.12
CA ARG A 401 4.74 39.12 29.16
C ARG A 401 3.63 39.14 28.12
N THR A 402 2.94 38.01 27.91
CA THR A 402 2.00 37.87 26.77
C THR A 402 0.66 37.21 27.08
N GLY A 403 0.48 36.61 28.27
CA GLY A 403 -0.76 35.94 28.67
C GLY A 403 -1.07 34.65 27.89
N LYS A 404 -0.13 34.13 27.09
CA LYS A 404 -0.31 32.93 26.25
C LYS A 404 0.15 31.68 26.98
N SER A 405 -0.57 30.57 26.83
CA SER A 405 -0.18 29.30 27.44
C SER A 405 0.63 28.38 26.51
N SER A 406 1.72 27.83 27.03
CA SER A 406 2.57 26.83 26.36
C SER A 406 1.90 25.46 26.19
N LEU A 407 0.89 25.12 27.00
CA LEU A 407 0.23 23.81 27.00
C LEU A 407 -0.90 23.68 25.96
N ILE A 408 -1.24 24.75 25.24
CA ILE A 408 -2.40 24.76 24.33
C ILE A 408 -1.97 25.30 22.97
N PRO A 409 -1.71 24.43 21.98
CA PRO A 409 -1.80 24.82 20.57
C PRO A 409 -3.21 25.41 20.34
N LYS A 410 -3.28 26.67 19.90
CA LYS A 410 -4.57 27.34 19.69
C LYS A 410 -5.47 26.48 18.79
N LYS A 411 -6.75 26.33 19.17
CA LYS A 411 -7.81 26.02 18.18
C LYS A 411 -7.83 27.16 17.16
N CYS A 412 -7.09 27.00 16.06
CA CYS A 412 -6.80 28.08 15.16
C CYS A 412 -7.98 28.31 14.22
N LYS A 413 -8.79 29.33 14.51
CA LYS A 413 -9.74 29.92 13.55
C LYS A 413 -8.96 30.76 12.53
N SER A 414 -8.17 30.11 11.67
CA SER A 414 -7.49 30.73 10.51
C SER A 414 -7.07 29.68 9.49
N ASN A 415 -7.37 29.91 8.22
CA ASN A 415 -7.23 28.93 7.13
C ASN A 415 -5.80 28.91 6.54
N SER A 416 -4.76 28.67 7.35
CA SER A 416 -3.36 28.91 6.92
C SER A 416 -2.31 27.88 7.35
N LEU A 417 -2.72 26.66 7.70
CA LEU A 417 -1.82 25.51 7.94
C LEU A 417 -2.26 24.30 7.11
N SER A 418 -1.32 23.64 6.43
CA SER A 418 -1.55 22.46 5.59
C SER A 418 -1.71 21.17 6.41
N CYS A 419 -2.78 21.12 7.20
CA CYS A 419 -3.18 19.90 7.91
C CYS A 419 -3.81 18.91 6.92
N LEU A 420 -3.15 17.77 6.76
CA LEU A 420 -3.64 16.61 6.01
C LEU A 420 -4.42 15.71 6.99
N CYS A 421 -5.65 16.15 7.29
CA CYS A 421 -6.65 15.26 7.86
C CYS A 421 -7.01 14.21 6.80
N LEU A 422 -6.66 12.96 7.06
CA LEU A 422 -6.95 11.80 6.22
C LEU A 422 -8.38 11.33 6.50
N SER A 423 -8.81 10.27 5.81
CA SER A 423 -9.94 9.46 6.25
C SER A 423 -9.66 7.98 5.97
N TYR A 424 -9.91 7.13 6.96
CA TYR A 424 -10.03 5.70 6.72
C TYR A 424 -11.34 5.37 5.98
N ILE A 425 -11.40 4.16 5.43
CA ILE A 425 -12.50 3.50 4.69
C ILE A 425 -12.39 3.65 3.16
N THR A 426 -12.14 2.50 2.51
CA THR A 426 -12.19 2.14 1.07
C THR A 426 -11.48 3.03 0.04
N ASP A 427 -11.75 4.33 0.00
CA ASP A 427 -11.40 5.22 -1.12
C ASP A 427 -10.19 6.13 -0.81
N PHE A 428 -9.17 5.54 -0.17
CA PHE A 428 -7.98 6.24 0.36
C PHE A 428 -7.28 7.10 -0.71
N ILE A 429 -7.05 6.54 -1.90
CA ILE A 429 -6.46 7.25 -3.06
C ILE A 429 -7.35 8.39 -3.56
N LEU A 430 -8.66 8.19 -3.70
CA LEU A 430 -9.56 9.22 -4.25
C LEU A 430 -9.63 10.43 -3.32
N CYS A 431 -9.74 10.19 -2.01
CA CYS A 431 -9.69 11.23 -1.00
C CYS A 431 -8.33 11.96 -1.00
N LEU A 432 -7.22 11.21 -1.06
CA LEU A 432 -5.87 11.79 -1.05
C LEU A 432 -5.51 12.54 -2.33
N HIS A 433 -5.91 12.04 -3.49
CA HIS A 433 -5.79 12.71 -4.78
C HIS A 433 -6.49 14.06 -4.73
N SER A 434 -7.78 14.08 -4.38
CA SER A 434 -8.55 15.32 -4.22
C SER A 434 -7.87 16.28 -3.24
N LYS A 435 -7.38 15.76 -2.10
CA LYS A 435 -6.78 16.58 -1.04
C LYS A 435 -5.44 17.19 -1.44
N ILE A 436 -4.49 16.41 -1.98
CA ILE A 436 -3.16 16.88 -2.37
C ILE A 436 -3.21 17.76 -3.62
N MET A 437 -4.13 17.48 -4.55
CA MET A 437 -4.33 18.36 -5.71
C MET A 437 -5.02 19.69 -5.33
N SER A 438 -5.82 19.72 -4.25
CA SER A 438 -6.42 20.97 -3.73
C SER A 438 -5.43 21.93 -3.04
N PHE A 439 -4.24 21.46 -2.65
CA PHE A 439 -3.21 22.31 -2.05
C PHE A 439 -2.36 23.02 -3.12
N HIS A 440 -1.93 24.25 -2.82
CA HIS A 440 -0.93 24.96 -3.61
C HIS A 440 0.45 24.30 -3.42
N PRO A 441 1.32 24.20 -4.45
CA PRO A 441 2.59 23.47 -4.34
C PRO A 441 3.52 23.94 -3.21
N GLN A 442 3.52 25.25 -2.90
CA GLN A 442 4.29 25.80 -1.78
C GLN A 442 3.81 25.30 -0.41
N ASP A 443 2.54 24.91 -0.28
CA ASP A 443 1.98 24.41 0.99
C ASP A 443 2.34 22.96 1.26
N LEU A 444 2.63 22.20 0.20
CA LEU A 444 3.16 20.83 0.27
C LEU A 444 4.62 20.78 0.73
N ARG A 445 5.35 21.91 0.66
CA ARG A 445 6.71 22.09 1.22
C ARG A 445 6.71 22.47 2.70
N ARG A 446 5.56 22.82 3.30
CA ARG A 446 5.46 23.09 4.74
C ARG A 446 5.51 21.76 5.52
N ARG A 447 5.88 21.80 6.81
CA ARG A 447 5.81 20.62 7.70
C ARG A 447 4.43 19.97 7.62
N LEU A 448 4.40 18.74 7.14
CA LEU A 448 3.19 17.92 7.09
C LEU A 448 2.71 17.63 8.52
N TRP A 449 1.40 17.68 8.71
CA TRP A 449 0.70 17.24 9.91
C TRP A 449 -0.38 16.27 9.47
N LEU A 450 -0.11 14.98 9.65
CA LEU A 450 -0.96 13.89 9.17
C LEU A 450 -1.79 13.33 10.32
N ILE A 451 -3.10 13.18 10.09
CA ILE A 451 -4.06 12.74 11.12
C ILE A 451 -4.96 11.65 10.52
N PHE A 452 -4.87 10.44 11.08
CA PHE A 452 -5.82 9.35 10.83
C PHE A 452 -7.03 9.47 11.78
N PRO A 453 -8.27 9.65 11.28
CA PRO A 453 -9.43 9.82 12.15
C PRO A 453 -9.76 8.56 12.96
N GLY A 454 -9.87 8.73 14.28
CA GLY A 454 -10.14 7.64 15.23
C GLY A 454 -8.90 7.13 15.98
N GLU A 455 -7.71 7.61 15.62
CA GLU A 455 -6.44 7.21 16.23
C GLU A 455 -5.77 8.39 16.94
N GLU A 456 -5.23 8.14 18.14
CA GLU A 456 -4.58 9.17 18.96
C GLU A 456 -3.07 9.21 18.67
N GLY A 457 -2.71 9.77 17.51
CA GLY A 457 -1.33 10.02 17.12
C GLY A 457 -0.90 11.47 17.34
N LEU A 458 0.18 11.70 18.08
CA LEU A 458 0.90 12.97 18.07
C LEU A 458 2.04 12.90 17.04
N ASP A 459 2.03 13.78 16.04
CA ASP A 459 2.92 13.67 14.88
C ASP A 459 4.35 14.15 15.16
N TYR A 460 5.11 13.28 15.84
CA TYR A 460 6.56 13.28 15.92
C TYR A 460 7.22 12.61 14.70
N GLY A 461 6.54 12.57 13.55
CA GLY A 461 7.08 12.13 12.26
C GLY A 461 6.93 10.65 11.93
N GLY A 462 6.41 9.84 12.86
CA GLY A 462 6.08 8.42 12.65
C GLY A 462 4.83 8.23 11.80
N VAL A 463 3.74 8.92 12.12
CA VAL A 463 2.48 8.94 11.34
C VAL A 463 2.75 9.33 9.87
N ALA A 464 3.68 10.26 9.66
CA ALA A 464 4.12 10.63 8.32
C ALA A 464 4.83 9.47 7.57
N ARG A 465 5.68 8.66 8.21
CA ARG A 465 6.32 7.50 7.56
C ARG A 465 5.28 6.46 7.14
N GLU A 466 4.34 6.15 8.03
CA GLU A 466 3.25 5.22 7.78
C GLU A 466 2.36 5.68 6.61
N TRP A 467 2.03 6.98 6.55
CA TRP A 467 1.28 7.54 5.44
C TRP A 467 2.00 7.40 4.08
N PHE A 468 3.30 7.73 4.01
CA PHE A 468 4.08 7.53 2.78
C PHE A 468 4.16 6.05 2.38
N PHE A 469 4.39 5.14 3.33
CA PHE A 469 4.41 3.69 3.09
C PHE A 469 3.07 3.17 2.54
N LEU A 470 1.95 3.50 3.18
CA LEU A 470 0.62 3.06 2.75
C LEU A 470 0.26 3.63 1.38
N LEU A 471 0.48 4.93 1.15
CA LEU A 471 0.19 5.55 -0.14
C LEU A 471 1.10 5.01 -1.27
N SER A 472 2.35 4.67 -0.96
CA SER A 472 3.29 4.11 -1.96
C SER A 472 2.86 2.75 -2.52
N HIS A 473 2.13 1.94 -1.74
CA HIS A 473 1.51 0.70 -2.24
C HIS A 473 0.22 0.97 -3.01
N GLU A 474 -0.58 1.93 -2.55
CA GLU A 474 -1.88 2.26 -3.12
C GLU A 474 -1.81 2.87 -4.53
N VAL A 475 -0.76 3.65 -4.84
CA VAL A 475 -0.54 4.19 -6.20
C VAL A 475 -0.25 3.11 -7.24
N LEU A 476 0.07 1.88 -6.81
CA LEU A 476 0.38 0.72 -7.67
C LEU A 476 -0.82 -0.20 -7.90
N ASN A 477 -2.01 0.13 -7.39
CA ASN A 477 -3.22 -0.66 -7.59
C ASN A 477 -3.55 -0.79 -9.10
N PRO A 478 -3.57 -2.02 -9.66
CA PRO A 478 -3.82 -2.23 -11.09
C PRO A 478 -5.14 -1.64 -11.59
N MET A 479 -6.15 -1.51 -10.72
CA MET A 479 -7.50 -1.05 -11.09
C MET A 479 -7.57 0.44 -11.45
N TYR A 480 -6.55 1.24 -11.12
CA TYR A 480 -6.41 2.62 -11.63
C TYR A 480 -5.79 2.70 -13.03
N CYS A 481 -5.27 1.58 -13.56
CA CYS A 481 -4.63 1.45 -14.88
C CYS A 481 -3.40 2.35 -15.10
N LEU A 482 -2.72 2.80 -14.04
CA LEU A 482 -1.61 3.77 -14.12
C LEU A 482 -0.25 3.09 -14.38
N PHE A 483 -0.02 1.95 -13.72
CA PHE A 483 1.21 1.18 -13.85
C PHE A 483 0.89 -0.25 -14.29
N GLU A 484 1.89 -0.89 -14.87
CA GLU A 484 1.91 -2.32 -15.20
C GLU A 484 3.26 -2.90 -14.79
N TYR A 485 3.33 -4.22 -14.68
CA TYR A 485 4.59 -4.92 -14.45
C TYR A 485 5.28 -5.18 -15.79
N ALA A 486 6.60 -4.98 -15.82
CA ALA A 486 7.43 -5.27 -16.97
C ALA A 486 7.76 -6.77 -17.00
N GLY A 487 7.00 -7.53 -17.79
CA GLY A 487 7.12 -8.99 -17.91
C GLY A 487 5.91 -9.74 -17.37
N LYS A 488 6.08 -11.06 -17.13
CA LYS A 488 5.02 -11.96 -16.64
C LYS A 488 4.95 -12.05 -15.12
N ASP A 489 5.89 -11.42 -14.42
CA ASP A 489 6.08 -11.50 -12.98
C ASP A 489 6.12 -10.12 -12.33
N ASN A 490 5.67 -10.04 -11.08
CA ASN A 490 5.42 -8.81 -10.33
C ASN A 490 6.69 -8.06 -9.86
N TYR A 491 7.72 -7.95 -10.71
CA TYR A 491 9.09 -7.58 -10.32
C TYR A 491 9.42 -6.08 -10.47
N CYS A 492 9.29 -5.54 -11.69
CA CYS A 492 9.57 -4.14 -12.01
C CYS A 492 8.32 -3.43 -12.51
N LEU A 493 8.06 -2.21 -12.04
CA LEU A 493 6.89 -1.42 -12.43
C LEU A 493 7.27 -0.36 -13.47
N GLN A 494 6.44 -0.24 -14.51
CA GLN A 494 6.51 0.79 -15.54
C GLN A 494 5.18 1.51 -15.72
N ILE A 495 5.20 2.70 -16.33
CA ILE A 495 3.98 3.44 -16.70
C ILE A 495 3.21 2.60 -17.71
N ASN A 496 1.91 2.41 -17.49
CA ASN A 496 1.04 1.67 -18.41
C ASN A 496 0.73 2.53 -19.66
N PRO A 497 1.08 2.09 -20.88
CA PRO A 497 0.77 2.84 -22.11
C PRO A 497 -0.72 2.91 -22.42
N ALA A 498 -1.51 1.95 -21.94
CA ALA A 498 -2.98 1.94 -22.03
C ALA A 498 -3.68 2.76 -20.92
N SER A 499 -2.94 3.49 -20.08
CA SER A 499 -3.51 4.27 -18.97
C SER A 499 -4.57 5.29 -19.37
N TYR A 500 -4.60 5.74 -20.63
CA TYR A 500 -5.65 6.59 -21.19
C TYR A 500 -7.07 6.00 -21.06
N ILE A 501 -7.20 4.69 -20.82
CA ILE A 501 -8.47 4.04 -20.50
C ILE A 501 -9.11 4.63 -19.23
N ASN A 502 -8.29 5.14 -18.30
CA ASN A 502 -8.70 5.98 -17.20
C ASN A 502 -8.70 7.45 -17.68
N PRO A 503 -9.87 8.09 -17.90
CA PRO A 503 -9.97 9.44 -18.47
C PRO A 503 -9.39 10.55 -17.59
N ASP A 504 -9.00 10.23 -16.35
CA ASP A 504 -8.40 11.13 -15.39
C ASP A 504 -6.90 10.79 -15.13
N HIS A 505 -6.31 9.84 -15.88
CA HIS A 505 -4.94 9.32 -15.67
C HIS A 505 -3.85 10.40 -15.53
N LEU A 506 -3.80 11.41 -16.40
CA LEU A 506 -2.81 12.49 -16.31
C LEU A 506 -2.88 13.25 -14.96
N LYS A 507 -4.09 13.40 -14.39
CA LYS A 507 -4.26 14.01 -13.05
C LYS A 507 -3.66 13.11 -11.98
N TYR A 508 -3.81 11.79 -12.09
CA TYR A 508 -3.16 10.84 -11.19
C TYR A 508 -1.64 10.85 -11.34
N PHE A 509 -1.08 10.89 -12.55
CA PHE A 509 0.38 11.02 -12.74
C PHE A 509 0.91 12.31 -12.12
N LYS A 510 0.21 13.44 -12.29
CA LYS A 510 0.55 14.71 -11.63
C LYS A 510 0.48 14.64 -10.10
N PHE A 511 -0.51 13.93 -9.56
CA PHE A 511 -0.59 13.62 -8.13
C PHE A 511 0.57 12.74 -7.64
N ILE A 512 0.96 11.71 -8.40
CA ILE A 512 2.10 10.83 -8.07
C ILE A 512 3.42 11.61 -8.15
N GLY A 513 3.58 12.51 -9.14
CA GLY A 513 4.70 13.43 -9.23
C GLY A 513 4.85 14.30 -7.98
N ARG A 514 3.76 14.94 -7.54
CA ARG A 514 3.72 15.69 -6.26
C ARG A 514 4.09 14.79 -5.08
N PHE A 515 3.57 13.55 -5.02
CA PHE A 515 3.82 12.61 -3.94
C PHE A 515 5.29 12.18 -3.84
N ILE A 516 5.94 11.78 -4.94
CA ILE A 516 7.36 11.39 -4.94
C ILE A 516 8.26 12.59 -4.64
N ALA A 517 7.94 13.78 -5.19
CA ALA A 517 8.65 15.01 -4.84
C ALA A 517 8.49 15.38 -3.35
N MET A 518 7.31 15.16 -2.75
CA MET A 518 7.11 15.32 -1.30
C MET A 518 7.91 14.29 -0.49
N ALA A 519 8.07 13.05 -0.96
CA ALA A 519 8.84 12.02 -0.28
C ALA A 519 10.31 12.43 -0.14
N LEU A 520 10.92 12.86 -1.25
CA LEU A 520 12.27 13.43 -1.29
C LEU A 520 12.39 14.68 -0.42
N PHE A 521 11.48 15.65 -0.59
CA PHE A 521 11.54 16.94 0.12
C PHE A 521 11.44 16.80 1.64
N HIS A 522 10.63 15.86 2.14
CA HIS A 522 10.42 15.63 3.58
C HIS A 522 11.30 14.53 4.19
N GLY A 523 12.24 13.96 3.41
CA GLY A 523 13.12 12.88 3.88
C GLY A 523 12.33 11.65 4.33
N LYS A 524 11.35 11.22 3.53
CA LYS A 524 10.47 10.07 3.81
C LYS A 524 10.63 9.03 2.71
N PHE A 525 10.81 7.78 3.11
CA PHE A 525 10.88 6.68 2.18
C PHE A 525 9.48 6.30 1.65
N ILE A 526 9.47 5.62 0.50
CA ILE A 526 8.33 4.97 -0.15
C ILE A 526 8.76 3.53 -0.51
N ASP A 527 7.82 2.62 -0.75
CA ASP A 527 8.14 1.21 -1.04
C ASP A 527 7.70 0.75 -2.45
N THR A 528 7.83 1.66 -3.41
CA THR A 528 7.53 1.45 -4.83
C THR A 528 8.68 0.78 -5.58
N GLY A 529 8.39 -0.29 -6.33
CA GLY A 529 9.35 -0.99 -7.18
C GLY A 529 9.46 -0.43 -8.60
N PHE A 530 9.72 0.87 -8.76
CA PHE A 530 9.95 1.44 -10.08
C PHE A 530 11.26 0.92 -10.69
N SER A 531 11.27 0.74 -12.01
CA SER A 531 12.46 0.28 -12.74
C SER A 531 13.56 1.35 -12.82
N LEU A 532 14.83 0.94 -12.94
CA LEU A 532 15.96 1.87 -13.15
C LEU A 532 15.74 2.87 -14.31
N PRO A 533 15.12 2.50 -15.45
CA PRO A 533 14.82 3.46 -16.52
C PRO A 533 13.82 4.54 -16.12
N PHE A 534 12.89 4.28 -15.19
CA PHE A 534 12.02 5.30 -14.62
C PHE A 534 12.82 6.33 -13.80
N TYR A 535 13.77 5.87 -12.96
CA TYR A 535 14.67 6.77 -12.22
C TYR A 535 15.61 7.56 -13.15
N LYS A 536 16.15 6.96 -14.21
CA LYS A 536 16.90 7.69 -15.26
C LYS A 536 16.06 8.78 -15.91
N ARG A 537 14.79 8.49 -16.23
CA ARG A 537 13.82 9.48 -16.74
C ARG A 537 13.63 10.61 -15.74
N ILE A 538 13.49 10.33 -14.43
CA ILE A 538 13.43 11.35 -13.36
C ILE A 538 14.66 12.25 -13.32
N LEU A 539 15.85 11.72 -13.63
CA LEU A 539 17.09 12.49 -13.67
C LEU A 539 17.36 13.19 -15.02
N ASN A 540 16.46 13.05 -16.00
CA ASN A 540 16.68 13.45 -17.39
C ASN A 540 17.97 12.86 -18.00
N LYS A 541 18.33 11.64 -17.60
CA LYS A 541 19.46 10.89 -18.16
C LYS A 541 19.01 10.06 -19.38
N PRO A 542 19.87 9.91 -20.41
CA PRO A 542 19.54 9.12 -21.58
C PRO A 542 19.30 7.65 -21.21
N LEU A 543 18.40 7.00 -21.94
CA LEU A 543 18.15 5.57 -21.82
C LEU A 543 19.03 4.82 -22.82
N ALA A 544 19.68 3.76 -22.37
CA ALA A 544 20.63 2.96 -23.14
C ALA A 544 20.02 1.61 -23.55
N LEU A 545 20.64 0.92 -24.52
CA LEU A 545 20.19 -0.41 -24.93
C LEU A 545 20.06 -1.40 -23.75
N LYS A 546 20.99 -1.35 -22.79
CA LYS A 546 20.94 -2.21 -21.60
C LYS A 546 19.76 -1.92 -20.66
N ASP A 547 19.20 -0.71 -20.67
CA ASP A 547 17.99 -0.40 -19.89
C ASP A 547 16.79 -1.24 -20.34
N LEU A 548 16.76 -1.61 -21.62
CA LEU A 548 15.71 -2.45 -22.21
C LEU A 548 15.79 -3.91 -21.79
N GLU A 549 16.99 -4.42 -21.43
CA GLU A 549 17.15 -5.75 -20.82
C GLU A 549 16.22 -5.91 -19.61
N SER A 550 16.10 -4.85 -18.79
CA SER A 550 15.32 -4.83 -17.54
C SER A 550 13.80 -4.75 -17.71
N ILE A 551 13.32 -4.53 -18.94
CA ILE A 551 11.91 -4.26 -19.25
C ILE A 551 11.33 -5.25 -20.27
N ASP A 552 12.08 -5.57 -21.31
CA ASP A 552 11.67 -6.47 -22.38
C ASP A 552 12.88 -7.32 -22.82
N PRO A 553 13.22 -8.38 -22.06
CA PRO A 553 14.41 -9.18 -22.33
C PRO A 553 14.32 -9.95 -23.66
N GLU A 554 13.11 -10.29 -24.13
CA GLU A 554 12.91 -10.97 -25.42
C GLU A 554 13.24 -10.02 -26.59
N PHE A 555 12.78 -8.77 -26.53
CA PHE A 555 13.09 -7.74 -27.52
C PHE A 555 14.53 -7.22 -27.41
N TYR A 556 15.09 -7.10 -26.20
CA TYR A 556 16.51 -6.79 -25.98
C TYR A 556 17.42 -7.84 -26.63
N ASN A 557 17.17 -9.13 -26.41
CA ASN A 557 17.92 -10.20 -27.05
C ASN A 557 17.86 -10.13 -28.59
N SER A 558 16.72 -9.68 -29.13
CA SER A 558 16.54 -9.48 -30.58
C SER A 558 17.43 -8.34 -31.12
N LEU A 559 17.52 -7.22 -30.40
CA LEU A 559 18.43 -6.12 -30.76
C LEU A 559 19.91 -6.45 -30.58
N ILE A 560 20.27 -7.24 -29.56
CA ILE A 560 21.62 -7.76 -29.38
C ILE A 560 21.99 -8.73 -30.51
N TRP A 561 21.06 -9.57 -30.98
CA TRP A 561 21.30 -10.42 -32.15
C TRP A 561 21.59 -9.59 -33.41
N ILE A 562 20.84 -8.51 -33.64
CA ILE A 562 21.08 -7.55 -34.75
C ILE A 562 22.45 -6.88 -34.61
N LYS A 563 22.89 -6.54 -33.39
CA LYS A 563 24.24 -5.99 -33.14
C LYS A 563 25.34 -6.99 -33.52
N ASP A 564 25.24 -8.21 -32.98
CA ASP A 564 26.34 -9.17 -32.94
C ASP A 564 26.49 -10.03 -34.21
N ASN A 565 25.51 -9.98 -35.15
CA ASN A 565 25.50 -10.78 -36.39
C ASN A 565 25.47 -9.87 -37.62
N ASN A 566 25.96 -10.36 -38.77
CA ASN A 566 25.89 -9.65 -40.05
C ASN A 566 24.47 -9.77 -40.64
N ILE A 567 23.72 -8.66 -40.71
CA ILE A 567 22.33 -8.67 -41.19
C ILE A 567 22.20 -8.83 -42.70
N GLU A 568 23.23 -8.40 -43.45
CA GLU A 568 23.27 -8.45 -44.92
C GLU A 568 23.53 -9.88 -45.41
N GLU A 569 24.44 -10.62 -44.77
CA GLU A 569 24.63 -12.06 -45.00
C GLU A 569 23.39 -12.88 -44.64
N CYS A 570 22.61 -12.44 -43.65
CA CYS A 570 21.37 -13.10 -43.24
C CYS A 570 20.15 -12.74 -44.11
N GLY A 571 20.25 -11.73 -44.98
CA GLY A 571 19.14 -11.26 -45.82
C GLY A 571 17.98 -10.65 -45.03
N LEU A 572 18.23 -10.00 -43.89
CA LEU A 572 17.18 -9.28 -43.16
C LEU A 572 16.89 -7.93 -43.83
N GLU A 573 15.81 -7.89 -44.61
CA GLU A 573 15.23 -6.62 -45.08
C GLU A 573 14.55 -5.89 -43.90
N MET A 574 15.22 -4.85 -43.41
CA MET A 574 14.78 -3.99 -42.31
C MET A 574 14.89 -2.52 -42.71
N PHE A 575 14.03 -1.66 -42.17
CA PHE A 575 14.00 -0.22 -42.45
C PHE A 575 13.95 0.58 -41.14
N PHE A 576 14.20 1.89 -41.18
CA PHE A 576 14.09 2.78 -40.01
C PHE A 576 12.63 3.11 -39.64
N SER A 577 11.78 2.08 -39.57
CA SER A 577 10.38 2.14 -39.18
C SER A 577 10.00 0.92 -38.33
N VAL A 578 9.09 1.09 -37.39
CA VAL A 578 8.66 0.05 -36.45
C VAL A 578 7.15 0.02 -36.29
N ASP A 579 6.55 -1.16 -36.32
CA ASP A 579 5.12 -1.33 -36.08
C ASP A 579 4.78 -1.37 -34.60
N LYS A 580 3.65 -0.76 -34.25
CA LYS A 580 3.08 -0.75 -32.90
C LYS A 580 1.62 -1.16 -32.99
N GLU A 581 1.28 -2.27 -32.34
CA GLU A 581 -0.11 -2.66 -32.12
C GLU A 581 -0.67 -1.91 -30.90
N ILE A 582 -1.84 -1.28 -31.05
CA ILE A 582 -2.60 -0.65 -29.98
C ILE A 582 -4.05 -1.12 -30.09
N LEU A 583 -4.53 -1.88 -29.09
CA LEU A 583 -5.91 -2.42 -29.04
C LEU A 583 -6.33 -3.25 -30.29
N GLY A 584 -5.38 -3.82 -31.03
CA GLY A 584 -5.62 -4.56 -32.28
C GLY A 584 -5.49 -3.73 -33.57
N GLU A 585 -5.20 -2.43 -33.48
CA GLU A 585 -4.84 -1.59 -34.62
C GLU A 585 -3.30 -1.51 -34.74
N VAL A 586 -2.75 -1.81 -35.93
CA VAL A 586 -1.31 -1.76 -36.18
C VAL A 586 -0.95 -0.45 -36.85
N THR A 587 -0.11 0.35 -36.20
CA THR A 587 0.38 1.64 -36.70
C THR A 587 1.90 1.60 -36.88
N THR A 588 2.38 1.86 -38.09
CA THR A 588 3.81 2.03 -38.39
C THR A 588 4.31 3.39 -37.93
N HIS A 589 5.50 3.42 -37.32
CA HIS A 589 6.15 4.63 -36.80
C HIS A 589 7.57 4.76 -37.36
N GLU A 590 7.87 5.84 -38.08
CA GLU A 590 9.23 6.12 -38.55
C GLU A 590 10.16 6.52 -37.39
N LEU A 591 11.33 5.90 -37.29
CA LEU A 591 12.33 6.18 -36.25
C LEU A 591 13.09 7.49 -36.48
N LYS A 592 13.17 7.93 -37.73
CA LYS A 592 13.75 9.20 -38.19
C LYS A 592 13.01 9.64 -39.47
N PRO A 593 13.10 10.90 -39.92
CA PRO A 593 12.39 11.38 -41.10
C PRO A 593 12.73 10.53 -42.35
N ASP A 594 11.70 10.15 -43.12
CA ASP A 594 11.80 9.26 -44.29
C ASP A 594 12.30 7.84 -43.95
N GLY A 595 12.19 7.46 -42.67
CA GLY A 595 12.74 6.22 -42.12
C GLY A 595 12.16 4.95 -42.76
N GLY A 596 10.93 4.97 -43.27
CA GLY A 596 10.34 3.85 -44.00
C GLY A 596 11.03 3.54 -45.33
N ASN A 597 11.76 4.50 -45.91
CA ASN A 597 12.52 4.33 -47.16
C ASN A 597 14.02 4.06 -46.93
N ILE A 598 14.51 4.18 -45.69
CA ILE A 598 15.93 3.99 -45.35
C ILE A 598 16.14 2.56 -44.84
N GLN A 599 16.84 1.74 -45.64
CA GLN A 599 17.19 0.37 -45.27
C GLN A 599 18.26 0.34 -44.17
N VAL A 600 18.16 -0.65 -43.28
CA VAL A 600 19.19 -0.93 -42.26
C VAL A 600 20.32 -1.76 -42.87
N THR A 601 21.56 -1.34 -42.65
CA THR A 601 22.80 -1.94 -43.17
C THR A 601 23.81 -2.12 -42.04
N GLU A 602 24.88 -2.88 -42.26
CA GLU A 602 25.96 -3.05 -41.26
C GLU A 602 26.57 -1.71 -40.82
N GLU A 603 26.63 -0.71 -41.72
CA GLU A 603 27.13 0.64 -41.41
C GLU A 603 26.21 1.46 -40.50
N ASN A 604 24.89 1.20 -40.50
CA ASN A 604 23.90 2.04 -39.82
C ASN A 604 23.08 1.32 -38.72
N LYS A 605 23.26 0.01 -38.54
CA LYS A 605 22.49 -0.79 -37.57
C LYS A 605 22.61 -0.32 -36.12
N GLU A 606 23.72 0.28 -35.71
CA GLU A 606 23.85 0.87 -34.36
C GLU A 606 22.90 2.08 -34.16
N GLU A 607 22.70 2.90 -35.19
CA GLU A 607 21.75 4.01 -35.17
C GLU A 607 20.31 3.48 -35.06
N TYR A 608 19.99 2.44 -35.84
CA TYR A 608 18.70 1.75 -35.77
C TYR A 608 18.44 1.18 -34.37
N ILE A 609 19.37 0.38 -33.83
CA ILE A 609 19.26 -0.22 -32.49
C ILE A 609 19.04 0.85 -31.42
N ARG A 610 19.78 1.98 -31.48
CA ARG A 610 19.65 3.09 -30.54
C ARG A 610 18.25 3.73 -30.61
N LEU A 611 17.78 4.05 -31.81
CA LEU A 611 16.45 4.66 -32.02
C LEU A 611 15.31 3.71 -31.61
N VAL A 612 15.41 2.42 -31.95
CA VAL A 612 14.43 1.41 -31.55
C VAL A 612 14.38 1.25 -30.03
N ALA A 613 15.51 1.24 -29.33
CA ALA A 613 15.54 1.17 -27.87
C ALA A 613 14.95 2.43 -27.21
N GLU A 614 15.35 3.61 -27.67
CA GLU A 614 14.82 4.91 -27.20
C GLU A 614 13.30 5.01 -27.37
N TRP A 615 12.79 4.56 -28.53
CA TRP A 615 11.36 4.45 -28.82
C TRP A 615 10.66 3.40 -27.97
N ARG A 616 11.19 2.17 -27.88
CA ARG A 616 10.56 1.05 -27.15
C ARG A 616 10.36 1.36 -25.66
N LEU A 617 11.25 2.18 -25.09
CA LEU A 617 11.24 2.65 -23.70
C LEU A 617 10.43 3.95 -23.47
N SER A 618 10.04 4.66 -24.54
CA SER A 618 9.30 5.93 -24.44
C SER A 618 7.85 5.86 -24.96
N ARG A 619 7.56 4.92 -25.88
CA ARG A 619 6.35 4.89 -26.70
C ARG A 619 5.04 4.85 -25.90
N GLY A 620 4.18 5.85 -26.10
CA GLY A 620 2.85 5.90 -25.49
C GLY A 620 2.85 6.13 -23.98
N VAL A 621 3.95 6.63 -23.41
CA VAL A 621 4.05 7.06 -22.00
C VAL A 621 4.50 8.52 -21.87
N GLU A 622 4.52 9.28 -22.96
CA GLU A 622 5.04 10.65 -23.05
C GLU A 622 4.17 11.64 -22.27
N GLU A 623 2.84 11.63 -22.46
CA GLU A 623 1.92 12.51 -21.72
C GLU A 623 1.89 12.19 -20.22
N GLN A 624 1.89 10.89 -19.88
CA GLN A 624 1.99 10.41 -18.50
C GLN A 624 3.29 10.88 -17.83
N THR A 625 4.41 10.78 -18.57
CA THR A 625 5.74 11.28 -18.15
C THR A 625 5.69 12.78 -17.90
N GLN A 626 5.14 13.57 -18.84
CA GLN A 626 5.02 15.03 -18.68
C GLN A 626 4.15 15.40 -17.48
N ALA A 627 2.96 14.82 -17.36
CA ALA A 627 2.04 15.13 -16.27
C ALA A 627 2.66 14.80 -14.89
N PHE A 628 3.40 13.68 -14.80
CA PHE A 628 4.22 13.37 -13.64
C PHE A 628 5.25 14.48 -13.35
N PHE A 629 6.02 14.93 -14.36
CA PHE A 629 7.02 15.97 -14.17
C PHE A 629 6.46 17.34 -13.81
N GLU A 630 5.29 17.71 -14.30
CA GLU A 630 4.62 18.93 -13.85
C GLU A 630 4.37 18.89 -12.34
N GLY A 631 3.80 17.79 -11.84
CA GLY A 631 3.53 17.61 -10.41
C GLY A 631 4.79 17.49 -9.56
N PHE A 632 5.83 16.86 -10.10
CA PHE A 632 7.12 16.72 -9.45
C PHE A 632 7.81 18.09 -9.29
N ASN A 633 8.01 18.81 -10.40
CA ASN A 633 8.71 20.10 -10.41
C ASN A 633 7.97 21.21 -9.65
N GLU A 634 6.64 21.14 -9.56
CA GLU A 634 5.83 22.01 -8.69
C GLU A 634 6.30 21.95 -7.22
N VAL A 635 6.67 20.77 -6.71
CA VAL A 635 7.11 20.57 -5.32
C VAL A 635 8.64 20.60 -5.20
N LEU A 636 9.36 19.81 -6.01
CA LEU A 636 10.82 19.69 -6.01
C LEU A 636 11.35 19.84 -7.45
N PRO A 637 11.96 20.99 -7.81
CA PRO A 637 12.60 21.18 -9.10
C PRO A 637 13.68 20.12 -9.40
N GLN A 638 13.54 19.44 -10.53
CA GLN A 638 14.42 18.38 -11.04
C GLN A 638 15.90 18.82 -11.15
N GLN A 639 16.16 20.12 -11.30
CA GLN A 639 17.50 20.70 -11.32
C GLN A 639 18.32 20.36 -10.07
N TYR A 640 17.68 20.21 -8.90
CA TYR A 640 18.36 19.84 -7.66
C TYR A 640 18.80 18.37 -7.61
N LEU A 641 18.40 17.55 -8.60
CA LEU A 641 18.76 16.13 -8.68
C LEU A 641 19.86 15.83 -9.71
N GLN A 642 20.35 16.84 -10.46
CA GLN A 642 21.31 16.66 -11.56
C GLN A 642 22.64 16.00 -11.17
N TYR A 643 23.00 16.02 -9.88
CA TYR A 643 24.23 15.43 -9.37
C TYR A 643 24.10 13.94 -9.01
N PHE A 644 22.89 13.38 -8.94
CA PHE A 644 22.67 12.00 -8.52
C PHE A 644 22.65 11.01 -9.70
N ASP A 645 22.95 9.75 -9.41
CA ASP A 645 22.71 8.62 -10.30
C ASP A 645 21.35 7.93 -10.06
N ALA A 646 20.92 7.09 -11.01
CA ALA A 646 19.61 6.44 -10.94
C ALA A 646 19.46 5.44 -9.76
N LYS A 647 20.58 4.86 -9.30
CA LYS A 647 20.65 3.99 -8.12
C LYS A 647 20.62 4.81 -6.82
N GLU A 648 21.22 6.00 -6.82
CA GLU A 648 21.17 6.94 -5.69
C GLU A 648 19.76 7.47 -5.48
N LEU A 649 19.08 7.86 -6.56
CA LEU A 649 17.69 8.28 -6.50
C LEU A 649 16.77 7.15 -5.99
N GLU A 650 17.01 5.90 -6.40
CA GLU A 650 16.33 4.73 -5.82
C GLU A 650 16.61 4.64 -4.30
N VAL A 651 17.86 4.74 -3.85
CA VAL A 651 18.21 4.68 -2.42
C VAL A 651 17.61 5.83 -1.62
N MET A 652 17.56 7.05 -2.18
CA MET A 652 16.91 8.22 -1.56
C MET A 652 15.41 8.01 -1.36
N LEU A 653 14.74 7.32 -2.28
CA LEU A 653 13.30 7.05 -2.22
C LEU A 653 12.96 5.80 -1.41
N CYS A 654 13.68 4.70 -1.59
CA CYS A 654 13.39 3.42 -0.96
C CYS A 654 13.97 3.28 0.45
N GLY A 655 15.07 3.97 0.74
CA GLY A 655 15.89 3.79 1.94
C GLY A 655 16.79 2.55 1.87
N MET A 656 17.90 2.56 2.60
CA MET A 656 18.83 1.44 2.75
C MET A 656 18.35 0.46 3.81
N GLN A 657 18.67 -0.83 3.64
CA GLN A 657 18.49 -1.87 4.65
C GLN A 657 19.82 -2.56 4.96
N GLU A 658 20.00 -3.09 6.17
CA GLU A 658 21.14 -3.98 6.44
C GLU A 658 20.97 -5.30 5.67
N ILE A 659 22.03 -5.78 5.02
CA ILE A 659 22.00 -6.99 4.21
C ILE A 659 22.56 -8.18 5.01
N ASP A 660 21.72 -9.17 5.28
CA ASP A 660 22.13 -10.43 5.91
C ASP A 660 23.03 -11.24 4.95
N LEU A 661 24.33 -11.23 5.25
CA LEU A 661 25.35 -11.94 4.48
C LEU A 661 25.24 -13.48 4.62
N VAL A 662 24.68 -13.98 5.72
CA VAL A 662 24.47 -15.42 5.94
C VAL A 662 23.32 -15.91 5.06
N ASP A 663 22.23 -15.14 4.96
CA ASP A 663 21.11 -15.44 4.08
C ASP A 663 21.51 -15.34 2.59
N TRP A 664 22.20 -14.25 2.20
CA TRP A 664 22.72 -14.07 0.84
C TRP A 664 23.65 -15.21 0.43
N GLN A 665 24.61 -15.57 1.28
CA GLN A 665 25.57 -16.66 1.00
C GLN A 665 24.90 -18.04 1.01
N ARG A 666 23.86 -18.25 1.83
CA ARG A 666 23.07 -19.50 1.88
C ARG A 666 22.31 -19.73 0.58
N HIS A 667 21.61 -18.70 0.08
CA HIS A 667 20.68 -18.81 -1.04
C HIS A 667 21.29 -18.54 -2.42
N THR A 668 22.55 -18.10 -2.50
CA THR A 668 23.26 -17.97 -3.77
C THR A 668 23.52 -19.32 -4.47
N ILE A 669 23.26 -19.32 -5.78
CA ILE A 669 23.52 -20.39 -6.76
C ILE A 669 24.83 -20.09 -7.52
N TYR A 670 25.52 -21.14 -7.96
CA TYR A 670 26.79 -21.04 -8.69
C TYR A 670 26.71 -21.83 -10.00
N ARG A 671 27.08 -21.21 -11.11
CA ARG A 671 27.14 -21.83 -12.45
C ARG A 671 28.57 -21.82 -12.95
N HIS A 672 29.07 -22.97 -13.40
CA HIS A 672 30.47 -23.18 -13.81
C HIS A 672 31.54 -22.81 -12.73
N TYR A 673 31.09 -22.59 -11.49
CA TYR A 673 31.86 -22.44 -10.26
C TYR A 673 31.30 -23.39 -9.18
N ALA A 674 32.12 -23.71 -8.18
CA ALA A 674 31.70 -24.39 -6.95
C ALA A 674 31.82 -23.43 -5.75
N ARG A 675 31.13 -23.75 -4.64
CA ARG A 675 31.25 -23.02 -3.36
C ARG A 675 32.69 -22.96 -2.81
N SER A 676 33.56 -23.87 -3.25
CA SER A 676 34.99 -23.95 -2.91
C SER A 676 35.93 -23.32 -3.96
N SER A 677 35.42 -22.79 -5.08
CA SER A 677 36.25 -22.13 -6.08
C SER A 677 36.86 -20.84 -5.53
N LYS A 678 38.15 -20.57 -5.84
CA LYS A 678 38.90 -19.42 -5.30
C LYS A 678 38.15 -18.10 -5.46
N GLN A 679 37.62 -17.84 -6.66
CA GLN A 679 36.88 -16.62 -6.99
C GLN A 679 35.59 -16.46 -6.17
N ILE A 680 34.94 -17.57 -5.78
CA ILE A 680 33.75 -17.55 -4.92
C ILE A 680 34.12 -17.27 -3.46
N LEU A 681 35.21 -17.87 -2.97
CA LEU A 681 35.74 -17.57 -1.63
C LEU A 681 36.19 -16.10 -1.54
N TRP A 682 36.86 -15.59 -2.57
CA TRP A 682 37.25 -14.19 -2.72
C TRP A 682 36.05 -13.25 -2.82
N PHE A 683 35.01 -13.57 -3.60
CA PHE A 683 33.78 -12.79 -3.64
C PHE A 683 33.15 -12.65 -2.24
N TRP A 684 33.02 -13.75 -1.49
CA TRP A 684 32.44 -13.69 -0.14
C TRP A 684 33.37 -13.12 0.94
N GLN A 685 34.68 -13.07 0.70
CA GLN A 685 35.62 -12.28 1.52
C GLN A 685 35.39 -10.79 1.25
N PHE A 686 35.38 -10.38 -0.02
CA PHE A 686 35.16 -9.00 -0.44
C PHE A 686 33.82 -8.44 0.06
N VAL A 687 32.72 -9.18 -0.11
CA VAL A 687 31.39 -8.79 0.42
C VAL A 687 31.37 -8.61 1.95
N LYS A 688 32.25 -9.30 2.70
CA LYS A 688 32.41 -9.12 4.15
C LYS A 688 33.30 -7.92 4.49
N GLU A 689 34.33 -7.64 3.70
CA GLU A 689 35.18 -6.43 3.83
C GLU A 689 34.45 -5.14 3.44
N MET A 690 33.48 -5.19 2.51
CA MET A 690 32.65 -4.06 2.11
C MET A 690 31.76 -3.55 3.26
N ASP A 691 31.54 -2.23 3.29
CA ASP A 691 30.47 -1.59 4.07
C ASP A 691 29.07 -1.87 3.47
N ASN A 692 28.01 -1.52 4.21
CA ASN A 692 26.64 -1.81 3.76
C ASN A 692 26.22 -0.98 2.53
N GLU A 693 26.85 0.17 2.28
CA GLU A 693 26.60 0.99 1.09
C GLU A 693 27.12 0.29 -0.18
N LYS A 694 28.36 -0.19 -0.16
CA LYS A 694 28.94 -0.93 -1.29
C LYS A 694 28.23 -2.27 -1.51
N ARG A 695 27.78 -2.94 -0.44
CA ARG A 695 26.93 -4.14 -0.55
C ARG A 695 25.59 -3.83 -1.25
N MET A 696 24.97 -2.70 -0.93
CA MET A 696 23.75 -2.22 -1.60
C MET A 696 24.00 -1.86 -3.08
N ARG A 697 25.11 -1.18 -3.41
CA ARG A 697 25.50 -0.90 -4.81
C ARG A 697 25.76 -2.18 -5.61
N LEU A 698 26.34 -3.21 -4.99
CA LEU A 698 26.51 -4.54 -5.58
C LEU A 698 25.17 -5.28 -5.77
N LEU A 699 24.24 -5.16 -4.82
CA LEU A 699 22.88 -5.70 -4.98
C LEU A 699 22.17 -5.04 -6.18
N GLN A 700 22.18 -3.71 -6.25
CA GLN A 700 21.65 -2.94 -7.37
C GLN A 700 22.32 -3.28 -8.70
N PHE A 701 23.63 -3.52 -8.70
CA PHE A 701 24.36 -3.94 -9.91
C PHE A 701 23.87 -5.29 -10.44
N VAL A 702 23.60 -6.26 -9.57
CA VAL A 702 23.25 -7.65 -9.98
C VAL A 702 21.75 -7.89 -10.16
N THR A 703 20.90 -7.18 -9.41
CA THR A 703 19.43 -7.37 -9.41
C THR A 703 18.67 -6.22 -10.06
N GLY A 704 19.28 -5.03 -10.16
CA GLY A 704 18.61 -3.83 -10.66
C GLY A 704 17.80 -3.07 -9.62
N THR A 705 17.76 -3.51 -8.36
CA THR A 705 17.08 -2.80 -7.26
C THR A 705 17.87 -2.88 -5.95
N CYS A 706 17.65 -1.92 -5.06
CA CYS A 706 18.24 -1.87 -3.72
C CYS A 706 17.44 -2.65 -2.67
N ARG A 707 16.25 -3.13 -3.03
CA ARG A 707 15.28 -3.75 -2.11
C ARG A 707 15.39 -5.27 -2.12
N LEU A 708 15.09 -5.90 -0.99
CA LEU A 708 14.91 -7.35 -0.89
C LEU A 708 13.45 -7.72 -0.58
N PRO A 709 12.98 -8.93 -0.97
CA PRO A 709 11.70 -9.48 -0.51
C PRO A 709 11.65 -9.60 1.02
N VAL A 710 10.44 -9.65 1.58
CA VAL A 710 10.22 -9.80 3.04
C VAL A 710 10.86 -11.09 3.59
N GLY A 711 10.91 -12.16 2.77
CA GLY A 711 11.59 -13.43 3.06
C GLY A 711 13.08 -13.50 2.69
N GLY A 712 13.71 -12.37 2.35
CA GLY A 712 15.14 -12.28 2.04
C GLY A 712 15.52 -12.88 0.67
N PHE A 713 16.76 -13.37 0.56
CA PHE A 713 17.30 -13.96 -0.67
C PHE A 713 16.71 -15.35 -0.98
N ALA A 714 15.95 -15.94 -0.06
CA ALA A 714 15.22 -17.18 -0.30
C ALA A 714 14.18 -17.01 -1.41
N ASP A 715 13.47 -15.88 -1.39
CA ASP A 715 12.28 -15.56 -2.20
C ASP A 715 12.59 -14.51 -3.29
N LEU A 716 13.86 -14.39 -3.69
CA LEU A 716 14.29 -13.44 -4.71
C LEU A 716 13.63 -13.76 -6.05
N MET A 717 12.96 -12.76 -6.63
CA MET A 717 12.25 -12.84 -7.91
C MET A 717 13.10 -12.24 -9.03
N GLY A 718 12.79 -12.60 -10.28
CA GLY A 718 13.30 -11.96 -11.50
C GLY A 718 12.23 -11.91 -12.58
N SER A 719 12.65 -11.67 -13.83
CA SER A 719 11.77 -11.46 -15.00
C SER A 719 10.81 -12.63 -15.34
N ASN A 720 11.19 -13.84 -14.94
CA ASN A 720 10.49 -15.11 -15.22
C ASN A 720 10.25 -15.90 -13.92
N GLY A 721 9.98 -15.20 -12.82
CA GLY A 721 9.55 -15.81 -11.56
C GLY A 721 10.65 -15.96 -10.49
N PRO A 722 10.48 -16.91 -9.55
CA PRO A 722 11.43 -17.13 -8.45
C PRO A 722 12.84 -17.49 -8.95
N GLN A 723 13.77 -16.55 -8.82
CA GLN A 723 15.08 -16.57 -9.46
C GLN A 723 16.15 -16.06 -8.49
N LYS A 724 16.86 -17.00 -7.86
CA LYS A 724 17.85 -16.69 -6.80
C LYS A 724 19.12 -16.07 -7.37
N PHE A 725 19.79 -15.30 -6.52
CA PHE A 725 21.09 -14.67 -6.82
C PHE A 725 22.08 -15.72 -7.35
N CYS A 726 22.68 -15.46 -8.52
CA CYS A 726 23.48 -16.43 -9.25
C CYS A 726 24.84 -15.86 -9.64
N ILE A 727 25.92 -16.60 -9.38
CA ILE A 727 27.27 -16.25 -9.86
C ILE A 727 27.70 -17.26 -10.92
N GLU A 728 28.00 -16.77 -12.13
CA GLU A 728 28.36 -17.61 -13.29
C GLU A 728 29.76 -17.29 -13.79
N LYS A 729 30.58 -18.33 -14.06
CA LYS A 729 31.92 -18.16 -14.62
C LYS A 729 31.85 -17.84 -16.12
N VAL A 730 32.12 -16.59 -16.49
CA VAL A 730 32.09 -16.12 -17.88
C VAL A 730 33.39 -15.38 -18.24
N GLY A 731 33.84 -15.52 -19.49
CA GLY A 731 34.88 -14.63 -20.04
C GLY A 731 36.33 -14.90 -19.63
N LYS A 732 37.16 -13.86 -19.79
CA LYS A 732 38.61 -13.88 -19.57
C LYS A 732 38.99 -12.99 -18.38
N GLU A 733 40.15 -13.24 -17.78
CA GLU A 733 40.67 -12.55 -16.58
C GLU A 733 40.84 -11.03 -16.71
N ASN A 734 40.88 -10.48 -17.92
CA ASN A 734 40.98 -9.04 -18.16
C ASN A 734 39.62 -8.33 -18.26
N TRP A 735 38.53 -9.08 -18.44
CA TRP A 735 37.17 -8.54 -18.57
C TRP A 735 36.68 -7.96 -17.23
N LEU A 736 35.76 -7.00 -17.30
CA LEU A 736 35.00 -6.55 -16.14
C LEU A 736 33.90 -7.57 -15.80
N PRO A 737 33.44 -7.64 -14.53
CA PRO A 737 32.23 -8.37 -14.19
C PRO A 737 31.03 -7.72 -14.87
N ARG A 738 30.05 -8.54 -15.27
CA ARG A 738 28.81 -8.04 -15.89
C ARG A 738 27.60 -8.57 -15.12
N SER A 739 26.46 -7.96 -15.34
CA SER A 739 25.22 -8.33 -14.67
C SER A 739 24.06 -8.46 -15.64
N HIS A 740 23.16 -9.40 -15.34
CA HIS A 740 21.87 -9.55 -15.98
C HIS A 740 20.79 -9.48 -14.89
N THR A 741 20.20 -8.30 -14.73
CA THR A 741 19.29 -7.97 -13.62
C THR A 741 18.04 -8.84 -13.63
N CYS A 742 17.45 -9.04 -14.81
CA CYS A 742 16.33 -9.94 -15.06
C CYS A 742 16.53 -11.40 -14.62
N PHE A 743 17.78 -11.84 -14.41
CA PHE A 743 18.14 -13.18 -13.93
C PHE A 743 18.86 -13.18 -12.58
N ASN A 744 18.98 -12.04 -11.90
CA ASN A 744 19.78 -11.85 -10.69
C ASN A 744 21.21 -12.44 -10.82
N ARG A 745 21.81 -12.33 -12.01
CA ARG A 745 23.08 -13.00 -12.36
C ARG A 745 24.24 -12.03 -12.41
N LEU A 746 25.31 -12.39 -11.70
CA LEU A 746 26.65 -11.84 -11.83
C LEU A 746 27.50 -12.78 -12.73
N ASP A 747 27.85 -12.31 -13.92
CA ASP A 747 28.93 -12.86 -14.74
C ASP A 747 30.26 -12.48 -14.06
N LEU A 748 30.93 -13.43 -13.41
CA LEU A 748 32.18 -13.22 -12.69
C LEU A 748 33.36 -13.87 -13.43
N PRO A 749 34.32 -13.08 -13.95
CA PRO A 749 35.48 -13.63 -14.65
C PRO A 749 36.45 -14.42 -13.76
N PRO A 750 37.21 -15.37 -14.33
CA PRO A 750 38.15 -16.21 -13.60
C PRO A 750 39.48 -15.49 -13.27
N TYR A 751 39.39 -14.41 -12.48
CA TYR A 751 40.54 -13.64 -11.98
C TYR A 751 41.58 -14.52 -11.26
N LYS A 752 42.86 -14.12 -11.32
CA LYS A 752 43.99 -14.86 -10.75
C LYS A 752 44.30 -14.51 -9.29
N SER A 753 43.86 -13.35 -8.79
CA SER A 753 44.12 -12.89 -7.42
C SER A 753 42.89 -12.27 -6.76
N TYR A 754 42.95 -12.12 -5.44
CA TYR A 754 41.94 -11.42 -4.65
C TYR A 754 41.84 -9.94 -5.05
N GLU A 755 42.97 -9.23 -5.11
CA GLU A 755 43.00 -7.80 -5.44
C GLU A 755 42.47 -7.50 -6.84
N GLN A 756 42.75 -8.37 -7.83
CA GLN A 756 42.22 -8.22 -9.19
C GLN A 756 40.68 -8.33 -9.21
N LEU A 757 40.11 -9.26 -8.44
CA LEU A 757 38.66 -9.40 -8.28
C LEU A 757 38.07 -8.17 -7.58
N LYS A 758 38.72 -7.71 -6.50
CA LYS A 758 38.33 -6.55 -5.70
C LYS A 758 38.32 -5.25 -6.51
N GLU A 759 39.42 -4.96 -7.23
CA GLU A 759 39.56 -3.82 -8.15
C GLU A 759 38.46 -3.84 -9.23
N LYS A 760 38.35 -4.95 -9.98
CA LYS A 760 37.43 -5.05 -11.11
C LYS A 760 35.95 -5.04 -10.70
N LEU A 761 35.63 -5.57 -9.51
CA LEU A 761 34.26 -5.57 -8.99
C LEU A 761 33.87 -4.26 -8.32
N MET A 762 34.80 -3.56 -7.64
CA MET A 762 34.58 -2.17 -7.19
C MET A 762 34.30 -1.26 -8.39
N PHE A 763 35.17 -1.30 -9.41
CA PHE A 763 35.01 -0.48 -10.63
C PHE A 763 33.64 -0.70 -11.29
N ALA A 764 33.19 -1.95 -11.43
CA ALA A 764 31.91 -2.25 -12.07
C ALA A 764 30.67 -1.79 -11.29
N ILE A 765 30.69 -1.79 -9.95
CA ILE A 765 29.55 -1.34 -9.14
C ILE A 765 29.47 0.19 -8.99
N GLU A 766 30.59 0.89 -9.12
CA GLU A 766 30.71 2.35 -9.07
C GLU A 766 30.49 2.98 -10.47
N GLU A 767 31.24 2.57 -11.50
CA GLU A 767 31.22 3.17 -12.85
C GLU A 767 30.06 2.69 -13.77
N THR A 768 28.93 2.28 -13.20
CA THR A 768 27.85 1.59 -13.95
C THR A 768 27.07 2.49 -14.92
N GLU A 769 27.27 3.81 -14.93
CA GLU A 769 26.68 4.71 -15.93
C GLU A 769 27.59 4.95 -17.17
N GLY A 770 28.88 4.60 -17.13
CA GLY A 770 29.85 5.01 -18.16
C GLY A 770 30.03 4.04 -19.34
N PHE A 771 30.10 2.74 -19.09
CA PHE A 771 30.60 1.78 -20.08
C PHE A 771 29.51 0.93 -20.75
N GLY A 772 28.85 1.55 -21.73
CA GLY A 772 28.05 0.89 -22.77
C GLY A 772 28.77 0.77 -24.12
N GLN A 773 30.11 0.88 -24.14
CA GLN A 773 30.96 0.82 -25.34
C GLN A 773 31.85 -0.43 -25.35
N GLU A 774 31.21 -1.60 -25.44
CA GLU A 774 31.70 -2.76 -26.21
C GLU A 774 30.52 -3.27 -27.04
#